data_AF-A0A1I7TJ83-F1
#
_entry.id   AF-A0A1I7TJ83-F1
#
_cell.length_a   1.000
_cell.length_b   1.000
_cell.length_c   1.000
_cell.angle_alpha   90.00
_cell.angle_beta   90.00
_cell.angle_gamma   90.00
#
_symmetry.space_group_name_H-M   'P 1'
#
loop_
_entity.id
_entity.type
_entity.pdbx_description
1 polymer ?
#
loop_
_entity_poly.entity_id
_entity_poly.type
_entity_poly.pdbx_seq_one_letter_code
_entity_poly.pdbx_strand_id
1 'polypeptide(L)'
;MRELLLYLILGWVNCQLLEKSRSVWVEQGLVRGNIYNIDGKHIQIFRGIPYAEPPIGENRLKPPVKKTRWHQELPAVEYGPPCLQFMDFHKNDKFAKANMERQSEDCLYLNVFSPYDTDDESKTYPILVWIHGGSFLAGSADTGIDMEVIAANIVSKEIAFVSINYRLGPLGFMNYQNGDKLEGNFGIWDMVMALQWIQSNMKQFNGDPTRVTVMGESAGGAASSLLALSPKTTGLLHQAIIMSGSSMAGWAIHRHSQPAYSVDNLVAYFRSLDEGCEKWINEEDTKEVVGDEYQHLTQSVLRSSLCNYQNVQINCLSDDMTQVDKMNCLRKELNFSSPLFRKALAAELGVSKMVVDGDLVPSSGVSLVRNNARIPIMTGVARKEWGHKKAMFYNMHQRDGLKRSDVEEQVYRIIDNSFHETASEKLANSTIQLIANATIVRYLETPSNEFNADQVVGALQKLESDLEFVAPCEREVSAYVERGVPVYLYSFDYVTKSPILESERKIYSLFGTKPVEMKRTEKSEILEKAAFHGLDHAFIFSKGYSSNFEISPYTKREETMSKILCTMLTNFVKKGDPSTSRLLEGEIHFPDAQFWNTEAELITRYVSKDSETDLDPDAVLNNEERVQLFAYRRAFNALWVLVGIISILMTSDDFPKYIAISCEYTFPFLAVLGVLGNAITLFVLLSKSMRSSTNEMLAAAALSDILYIIFMTPNQMSRWPSIVSTDCIDDPSRKCPSSFHMWFAENKHHLAFLLNWVSAASTWFIVTVSFDRLYAIKAPFSARSQTYCSRHNLFVIPFILFLTGASCFHMNFKLLDDHGTTNGTAVMEKTKQSVLQFMTILMFVFHIVIPMILLITFHSFLLYYLRNRLKHFFPTRTRSARNSTRSDDVPAPLLTNVTDRSEVVRHSSSNSGVWTRHVSKAERHVTYTVVAIVTCYILSHIPSACLYVYLNLFQNALYTTRWMYTGVQFTTTVVTCSKVANFILFCMSSKHFRKETKKKLCFLFCKNKEGMNTKDSANQPRTRFRSLPLNLIGDSTHYSS
;
A
#
# COMPACT_ATOMS: atom_id res chain seq x y z
N MET A 1 11.72 -31.57 72.05
CA MET A 1 12.07 -30.61 70.97
C MET A 1 11.60 -31.04 69.59
N ARG A 2 11.72 -32.31 69.16
CA ARG A 2 11.17 -32.78 67.86
C ARG A 2 9.65 -32.71 67.76
N GLU A 3 8.93 -33.08 68.82
CA GLU A 3 7.46 -32.99 68.91
C GLU A 3 6.96 -31.53 68.87
N LEU A 4 7.66 -30.61 69.55
CA LEU A 4 7.31 -29.18 69.58
C LEU A 4 7.56 -28.48 68.23
N LEU A 5 8.56 -28.95 67.46
CA LEU A 5 8.83 -28.43 66.12
C LEU A 5 7.75 -28.88 65.12
N LEU A 6 7.18 -30.08 65.27
CA LEU A 6 6.08 -30.55 64.43
C LEU A 6 4.80 -29.76 64.67
N TYR A 7 4.49 -29.42 65.93
CA TYR A 7 3.33 -28.58 66.25
C TYR A 7 3.50 -27.12 65.81
N LEU A 8 4.72 -26.58 65.80
CA LEU A 8 4.99 -25.24 65.26
C LEU A 8 4.97 -25.18 63.73
N ILE A 9 5.32 -26.28 63.04
CA ILE A 9 5.22 -26.39 61.58
C ILE A 9 3.77 -26.62 61.14
N LEU A 10 2.96 -27.35 61.93
CA LEU A 10 1.52 -27.54 61.67
C LEU A 10 0.67 -26.34 62.11
N GLY A 11 1.13 -25.51 63.05
CA GLY A 11 0.42 -24.32 63.54
C GLY A 11 0.48 -23.09 62.62
N TRP A 12 1.20 -23.16 61.51
CA TRP A 12 1.32 -22.08 60.50
C TRP A 12 0.60 -22.38 59.18
N VAL A 13 -0.19 -23.47 59.12
CA VAL A 13 -1.12 -23.71 58.02
C VAL A 13 -2.50 -23.23 58.45
N ASN A 14 -2.72 -21.92 58.34
CA ASN A 14 -4.06 -21.35 58.44
C ASN A 14 -4.38 -20.57 57.17
N CYS A 15 -4.83 -21.31 56.15
CA CYS A 15 -6.04 -20.96 55.43
C CYS A 15 -6.63 -22.23 54.85
N GLN A 16 -7.86 -22.53 55.27
CA GLN A 16 -8.63 -23.67 54.81
C GLN A 16 -8.95 -23.50 53.32
N LEU A 17 -8.21 -24.20 52.44
CA LEU A 17 -8.78 -24.57 51.15
C LEU A 17 -9.85 -25.62 51.45
N LEU A 18 -11.07 -25.15 51.74
CA LEU A 18 -12.21 -26.02 52.01
C LEU A 18 -12.64 -26.65 50.68
N GLU A 19 -11.96 -27.72 50.27
CA GLU A 19 -12.32 -28.48 49.07
C GLU A 19 -13.61 -29.26 49.36
N LYS A 20 -14.73 -28.71 48.89
CA LYS A 20 -16.04 -29.37 48.96
C LYS A 20 -16.37 -29.93 47.59
N SER A 21 -16.82 -31.19 47.53
CA SER A 21 -17.37 -31.73 46.28
C SER A 21 -18.71 -31.07 45.95
N ARG A 22 -18.98 -30.90 44.65
CA ARG A 22 -20.25 -30.37 44.12
C ARG A 22 -20.67 -31.21 42.93
N SER A 23 -21.89 -31.71 42.98
CA SER A 23 -22.49 -32.48 41.88
C SER A 23 -23.59 -31.65 41.21
N VAL A 24 -23.56 -31.59 39.88
CA VAL A 24 -24.44 -30.77 39.04
C VAL A 24 -25.09 -31.65 37.99
N TRP A 25 -26.40 -31.47 37.79
CA TRP A 25 -27.14 -32.21 36.77
C TRP A 25 -27.08 -31.49 35.42
N VAL A 26 -26.51 -32.15 34.40
CA VAL A 26 -26.55 -31.68 33.01
C VAL A 26 -27.47 -32.58 32.18
N GLU A 27 -27.76 -32.20 30.94
CA GLU A 27 -28.66 -32.96 30.05
C GLU A 27 -28.23 -34.44 29.89
N GLN A 28 -26.92 -34.69 29.88
CA GLN A 28 -26.32 -36.01 29.73
C GLN A 28 -26.29 -36.84 31.03
N GLY A 29 -26.32 -36.22 32.21
CA GLY A 29 -26.25 -36.94 33.48
C GLY A 29 -25.62 -36.12 34.61
N LEU A 30 -25.30 -36.77 35.73
CA LEU A 30 -24.70 -36.11 36.90
C LEU A 30 -23.18 -35.93 36.69
N VAL A 31 -22.66 -34.74 37.01
CA VAL A 31 -21.24 -34.39 36.92
C VAL A 31 -20.75 -33.91 38.28
N ARG A 32 -19.62 -34.44 38.76
CA ARG A 32 -19.00 -34.06 40.03
C ARG A 32 -17.71 -33.29 39.84
N GLY A 33 -17.63 -32.10 40.41
CA GLY A 33 -16.44 -31.26 40.49
C GLY A 33 -16.21 -30.77 41.92
N ASN A 34 -15.37 -29.76 42.08
CA ASN A 34 -14.91 -29.28 43.39
C ASN A 34 -15.14 -27.77 43.54
N ILE A 35 -15.41 -27.33 44.76
CA ILE A 35 -15.46 -25.93 45.17
C ILE A 35 -14.16 -25.59 45.89
N TYR A 36 -13.52 -24.51 45.45
CA TYR A 36 -12.31 -23.95 46.03
C TYR A 36 -12.60 -22.58 46.64
N ASN A 37 -11.93 -22.22 47.74
CA ASN A 37 -11.94 -20.88 48.30
C ASN A 37 -10.62 -20.19 47.93
N ILE A 38 -10.69 -19.16 47.08
CA ILE A 38 -9.54 -18.40 46.59
C ILE A 38 -9.78 -16.93 46.94
N ASP A 39 -8.94 -16.36 47.80
CA ASP A 39 -9.04 -14.97 48.29
C ASP A 39 -10.43 -14.59 48.84
N GLY A 40 -11.08 -15.52 49.56
CA GLY A 40 -12.40 -15.31 50.17
C GLY A 40 -13.57 -15.44 49.19
N LYS A 41 -13.33 -15.90 47.96
CA LYS A 41 -14.37 -16.18 46.96
C LYS A 41 -14.44 -17.68 46.68
N HIS A 42 -15.65 -18.19 46.63
CA HIS A 42 -15.89 -19.59 46.26
C HIS A 42 -15.96 -19.73 44.73
N ILE A 43 -15.21 -20.70 44.20
CA ILE A 43 -15.13 -21.00 42.77
C ILE A 43 -15.38 -22.50 42.61
N GLN A 44 -16.33 -22.86 41.76
CA GLN A 44 -16.58 -24.25 41.37
C GLN A 44 -15.82 -24.58 40.09
N ILE A 45 -15.16 -25.74 40.08
CA ILE A 45 -14.31 -26.19 38.97
C ILE A 45 -14.69 -27.61 38.58
N PHE A 46 -14.93 -27.78 37.28
CA PHE A 46 -15.22 -29.07 36.65
C PHE A 46 -14.31 -29.21 35.42
N ARG A 47 -13.56 -30.30 35.33
CA ARG A 47 -12.59 -30.54 34.25
C ARG A 47 -12.89 -31.86 33.55
N GLY A 48 -12.72 -31.89 32.22
CA GLY A 48 -12.91 -33.11 31.45
C GLY A 48 -14.36 -33.54 31.27
N ILE A 49 -15.29 -32.59 31.03
CA ILE A 49 -16.67 -32.92 30.70
C ILE A 49 -16.79 -33.19 29.19
N PRO A 50 -17.25 -34.37 28.74
CA PRO A 50 -17.43 -34.66 27.32
C PRO A 50 -18.67 -33.93 26.78
N TYR A 51 -18.49 -33.13 25.74
CA TYR A 51 -19.60 -32.42 25.07
C TYR A 51 -20.12 -33.15 23.82
N ALA A 52 -19.33 -34.08 23.28
CA ALA A 52 -19.65 -34.89 22.11
C ALA A 52 -19.26 -36.36 22.32
N GLU A 53 -19.79 -37.26 21.49
CA GLU A 53 -19.28 -38.62 21.40
C GLU A 53 -17.83 -38.63 20.90
N PRO A 54 -17.01 -39.61 21.34
CA PRO A 54 -15.66 -39.78 20.84
C PRO A 54 -15.64 -39.86 19.31
N PRO A 55 -14.84 -39.03 18.60
CA PRO A 55 -14.79 -39.00 17.15
C PRO A 55 -13.87 -40.10 16.60
N ILE A 56 -14.06 -41.33 17.06
CA ILE A 56 -13.31 -42.53 16.70
C ILE A 56 -14.19 -43.52 15.92
N GLY A 57 -13.57 -44.49 15.25
CA GLY A 57 -14.29 -45.51 14.48
C GLY A 57 -15.22 -44.87 13.45
N GLU A 58 -16.50 -45.21 13.50
CA GLU A 58 -17.51 -44.67 12.57
C GLU A 58 -17.76 -43.16 12.71
N ASN A 59 -17.40 -42.54 13.85
CA ASN A 59 -17.51 -41.09 14.05
C ASN A 59 -16.26 -40.32 13.57
N ARG A 60 -15.19 -41.02 13.20
CA ARG A 60 -13.96 -40.41 12.71
C ARG A 60 -14.20 -39.69 11.39
N LEU A 61 -13.59 -38.51 11.21
CA LEU A 61 -13.73 -37.68 9.99
C LEU A 61 -15.20 -37.42 9.61
N LYS A 62 -16.03 -37.15 10.62
CA LYS A 62 -17.44 -36.73 10.50
C LYS A 62 -17.72 -35.56 11.46
N PRO A 63 -18.81 -34.79 11.24
CA PRO A 63 -19.29 -33.84 12.23
C PRO A 63 -19.49 -34.51 13.60
N PRO A 64 -19.23 -33.79 14.71
CA PRO A 64 -19.38 -34.33 16.06
C PRO A 64 -20.82 -34.74 16.31
N VAL A 65 -21.00 -35.83 17.06
CA VAL A 65 -22.30 -36.32 17.49
C VAL A 65 -22.51 -35.90 18.94
N LYS A 66 -23.71 -35.41 19.27
CA LYS A 66 -24.05 -35.02 20.65
C LYS A 66 -23.83 -36.18 21.62
N LYS A 67 -23.20 -35.90 22.76
CA LYS A 67 -22.91 -36.94 23.77
C LYS A 67 -24.21 -37.56 24.32
N THR A 68 -24.26 -38.88 24.33
CA THR A 68 -25.33 -39.69 24.93
C THR A 68 -25.31 -39.60 26.45
N ARG A 69 -26.43 -39.96 27.07
CA ARG A 69 -26.54 -39.93 28.53
C ARG A 69 -25.64 -40.96 29.18
N TRP A 70 -24.96 -40.57 30.25
CA TRP A 70 -24.25 -41.48 31.15
C TRP A 70 -25.11 -41.77 32.39
N HIS A 71 -25.01 -43.00 32.90
CA HIS A 71 -25.82 -43.44 34.05
C HIS A 71 -25.14 -43.21 35.40
N GLN A 72 -23.81 -43.33 35.44
CA GLN A 72 -23.02 -43.11 36.65
C GLN A 72 -22.57 -41.67 36.74
N GLU A 73 -22.45 -41.14 37.95
CA GLU A 73 -21.87 -39.81 38.18
C GLU A 73 -20.49 -39.71 37.54
N LEU A 74 -20.30 -38.72 36.66
CA LEU A 74 -19.02 -38.50 35.99
C LEU A 74 -18.10 -37.66 36.89
N PRO A 75 -16.92 -38.15 37.28
CA PRO A 75 -15.94 -37.38 38.03
C PRO A 75 -15.20 -36.40 37.10
N ALA A 76 -15.66 -35.15 37.05
CA ALA A 76 -15.04 -34.07 36.29
C ALA A 76 -14.00 -33.31 37.13
N VAL A 77 -12.98 -34.02 37.60
CA VAL A 77 -11.92 -33.46 38.46
C VAL A 77 -10.56 -33.40 37.77
N GLU A 78 -10.37 -34.06 36.64
CA GLU A 78 -9.14 -34.03 35.84
C GLU A 78 -9.41 -33.51 34.43
N TYR A 79 -8.40 -32.92 33.80
CA TYR A 79 -8.55 -32.51 32.41
C TYR A 79 -8.76 -33.71 31.48
N GLY A 80 -9.68 -33.56 30.54
CA GLY A 80 -9.81 -34.48 29.42
C GLY A 80 -8.51 -34.53 28.59
N PRO A 81 -8.24 -35.65 27.91
CA PRO A 81 -7.06 -35.79 27.06
C PRO A 81 -7.03 -34.72 25.94
N PRO A 82 -5.86 -34.12 25.66
CA PRO A 82 -5.65 -33.30 24.47
C PRO A 82 -5.93 -34.08 23.19
N CYS A 83 -6.34 -33.38 22.13
CA CYS A 83 -6.42 -34.00 20.81
C CYS A 83 -5.04 -34.40 20.30
N LEU A 84 -4.97 -35.34 19.35
CA LEU A 84 -3.71 -35.68 18.68
C LEU A 84 -3.07 -34.40 18.08
N GLN A 85 -1.85 -34.11 18.52
CA GLN A 85 -1.06 -32.95 18.09
C GLN A 85 -0.27 -33.29 16.82
N PHE A 86 -0.20 -32.37 15.85
CA PHE A 86 0.56 -32.52 14.62
C PHE A 86 1.86 -31.70 14.63
N MET A 87 2.02 -30.84 15.64
CA MET A 87 3.23 -30.06 15.89
C MET A 87 3.56 -30.09 17.40
N ASP A 88 4.84 -29.88 17.74
CA ASP A 88 5.35 -30.11 19.10
C ASP A 88 5.51 -28.81 19.95
N PHE A 89 5.11 -27.64 19.46
CA PHE A 89 5.37 -26.38 20.17
C PHE A 89 4.70 -26.26 21.56
N HIS A 90 3.68 -27.07 21.86
CA HIS A 90 3.07 -27.16 23.20
C HIS A 90 3.39 -28.45 23.96
N LYS A 91 4.19 -29.37 23.39
CA LYS A 91 4.54 -30.66 24.02
C LYS A 91 5.11 -30.51 25.42
N ASN A 92 5.84 -29.42 25.64
CA ASN A 92 6.56 -29.12 26.87
C ASN A 92 5.99 -27.95 27.66
N ASP A 93 4.72 -27.61 27.41
CA ASP A 93 4.05 -26.50 28.09
C ASP A 93 4.04 -26.69 29.61
N LYS A 94 4.33 -25.64 30.39
CA LYS A 94 4.48 -25.69 31.85
C LYS A 94 3.24 -26.22 32.55
N PHE A 95 2.05 -25.90 32.03
CA PHE A 95 0.77 -26.25 32.65
C PHE A 95 0.17 -27.52 32.02
N ALA A 96 0.29 -27.67 30.70
CA ALA A 96 -0.31 -28.79 29.99
C ALA A 96 0.62 -30.02 29.82
N LYS A 97 1.95 -29.94 30.07
CA LYS A 97 2.90 -31.04 29.77
C LYS A 97 2.44 -32.41 30.25
N ALA A 98 2.02 -32.51 31.51
CA ALA A 98 1.59 -33.79 32.08
C ALA A 98 0.31 -34.34 31.39
N ASN A 99 -0.60 -33.46 31.00
CA ASN A 99 -1.81 -33.83 30.27
C ASN A 99 -1.50 -34.15 28.79
N MET A 100 -0.53 -33.47 28.19
CA MET A 100 -0.09 -33.63 26.79
C MET A 100 0.52 -34.99 26.48
N GLU A 101 0.88 -35.78 27.50
CA GLU A 101 1.28 -37.18 27.35
C GLU A 101 0.08 -38.11 27.07
N ARG A 102 -1.15 -37.68 27.41
CA ARG A 102 -2.40 -38.44 27.26
C ARG A 102 -3.18 -38.12 25.99
N GLN A 103 -2.51 -37.64 24.94
CA GLN A 103 -3.16 -37.31 23.66
C GLN A 103 -4.03 -38.45 23.14
N SER A 104 -5.23 -38.13 22.64
CA SER A 104 -6.20 -39.10 22.15
C SER A 104 -7.04 -38.50 21.01
N GLU A 105 -7.68 -39.36 20.21
CA GLU A 105 -8.77 -38.93 19.32
C GLU A 105 -10.08 -38.73 20.09
N ASP A 106 -10.29 -39.50 21.17
CA ASP A 106 -11.33 -39.18 22.15
C ASP A 106 -10.86 -37.98 22.96
N CYS A 107 -11.10 -36.77 22.44
CA CYS A 107 -10.59 -35.52 23.01
C CYS A 107 -11.63 -34.39 23.10
N LEU A 108 -12.90 -34.64 22.75
CA LEU A 108 -13.96 -33.61 22.70
C LEU A 108 -14.53 -33.29 24.10
N TYR A 109 -13.68 -32.67 24.92
CA TYR A 109 -13.93 -32.30 26.31
C TYR A 109 -13.87 -30.78 26.52
N LEU A 110 -14.60 -30.31 27.53
CA LEU A 110 -14.55 -28.94 28.02
C LEU A 110 -14.34 -28.90 29.54
N ASN A 111 -13.93 -27.73 30.03
CA ASN A 111 -13.70 -27.45 31.44
C ASN A 111 -14.48 -26.19 31.83
N VAL A 112 -15.05 -26.17 33.02
CA VAL A 112 -15.86 -25.08 33.56
C VAL A 112 -15.25 -24.57 34.86
N PHE A 113 -15.01 -23.27 34.93
CA PHE A 113 -14.55 -22.55 36.11
C PHE A 113 -15.54 -21.41 36.35
N SER A 114 -16.34 -21.51 37.40
CA SER A 114 -17.45 -20.58 37.61
C SER A 114 -17.45 -20.05 39.04
N PRO A 115 -17.86 -18.79 39.28
CA PRO A 115 -18.07 -18.33 40.64
C PRO A 115 -19.21 -19.15 41.26
N TYR A 116 -19.11 -19.37 42.56
CA TYR A 116 -20.15 -20.02 43.33
C TYR A 116 -20.49 -19.13 44.52
N ASP A 117 -21.74 -18.70 44.61
CA ASP A 117 -22.22 -17.88 45.71
C ASP A 117 -22.96 -18.78 46.69
N THR A 118 -22.45 -18.91 47.91
CA THR A 118 -23.05 -19.75 48.95
C THR A 118 -24.32 -19.16 49.52
N ASP A 119 -24.52 -17.85 49.37
CA ASP A 119 -25.71 -17.15 49.86
C ASP A 119 -26.82 -17.12 48.80
N ASP A 120 -26.46 -17.16 47.51
CA ASP A 120 -27.39 -17.26 46.38
C ASP A 120 -26.89 -18.22 45.29
N GLU A 121 -27.19 -19.51 45.46
CA GLU A 121 -26.83 -20.55 44.47
C GLU A 121 -27.52 -20.37 43.11
N SER A 122 -28.52 -19.48 42.99
CA SER A 122 -29.25 -19.24 41.74
C SER A 122 -28.61 -18.17 40.85
N LYS A 123 -27.68 -17.38 41.40
CA LYS A 123 -27.01 -16.29 40.68
C LYS A 123 -26.24 -16.82 39.47
N THR A 124 -26.42 -16.17 38.31
CA THR A 124 -25.75 -16.55 37.06
C THR A 124 -24.83 -15.45 36.53
N TYR A 125 -23.73 -15.86 35.90
CA TYR A 125 -22.63 -15.00 35.46
C TYR A 125 -22.42 -15.06 33.94
N PRO A 126 -21.99 -13.97 33.27
CA PRO A 126 -21.57 -14.00 31.88
C PRO A 126 -20.55 -15.12 31.61
N ILE A 127 -20.67 -15.76 30.46
CA ILE A 127 -19.85 -16.91 30.07
C ILE A 127 -18.77 -16.44 29.10
N LEU A 128 -17.51 -16.73 29.42
CA LEU A 128 -16.36 -16.55 28.55
C LEU A 128 -15.86 -17.92 28.08
N VAL A 129 -15.94 -18.19 26.77
CA VAL A 129 -15.52 -19.46 26.16
C VAL A 129 -14.18 -19.27 25.48
N TRP A 130 -13.14 -19.93 25.99
CA TRP A 130 -11.79 -19.92 25.46
C TRP A 130 -11.56 -21.01 24.41
N ILE A 131 -11.07 -20.58 23.24
CA ILE A 131 -10.62 -21.42 22.14
C ILE A 131 -9.11 -21.22 22.00
N HIS A 132 -8.34 -22.28 22.24
CA HIS A 132 -6.89 -22.23 22.17
C HIS A 132 -6.37 -22.04 20.73
N GLY A 133 -5.24 -21.36 20.60
CA GLY A 133 -4.47 -21.24 19.36
C GLY A 133 -3.67 -22.49 19.03
N GLY A 134 -2.66 -22.33 18.15
CA GLY A 134 -1.75 -23.40 17.73
C GLY A 134 -1.97 -23.88 16.30
N SER A 135 -2.18 -22.96 15.36
CA SER A 135 -2.22 -23.23 13.91
C SER A 135 -3.18 -24.35 13.48
N PHE A 136 -4.23 -24.61 14.28
CA PHE A 136 -5.13 -25.76 14.10
C PHE A 136 -4.43 -27.13 14.07
N LEU A 137 -3.17 -27.20 14.52
CA LEU A 137 -2.29 -28.38 14.49
C LEU A 137 -1.84 -28.81 15.88
N ALA A 138 -1.79 -27.91 16.85
CA ALA A 138 -1.50 -28.22 18.25
C ALA A 138 -2.27 -27.30 19.20
N GLY A 139 -2.19 -27.58 20.49
CA GLY A 139 -2.88 -26.91 21.57
C GLY A 139 -3.93 -27.81 22.25
N SER A 140 -4.34 -27.37 23.43
CA SER A 140 -5.38 -28.00 24.25
C SER A 140 -6.00 -26.97 25.20
N ALA A 141 -7.13 -27.34 25.80
CA ALA A 141 -7.92 -26.48 26.68
C ALA A 141 -7.21 -26.00 27.96
N ASP A 142 -6.04 -26.56 28.29
CA ASP A 142 -5.17 -26.22 29.43
C ASP A 142 -3.79 -25.68 29.01
N THR A 143 -3.51 -25.55 27.71
CA THR A 143 -2.23 -25.05 27.20
C THR A 143 -1.98 -23.60 27.61
N GLY A 144 -0.90 -23.35 28.34
CA GLY A 144 -0.50 -22.01 28.76
C GLY A 144 -1.45 -21.36 29.78
N ILE A 145 -2.34 -22.15 30.41
CA ILE A 145 -3.34 -21.66 31.36
C ILE A 145 -2.95 -22.03 32.79
N ASP A 146 -2.68 -21.02 33.61
CA ASP A 146 -2.55 -21.12 35.05
C ASP A 146 -3.93 -20.96 35.71
N MET A 147 -4.42 -22.04 36.33
CA MET A 147 -5.72 -22.05 37.00
C MET A 147 -5.84 -20.99 38.10
N GLU A 148 -4.76 -20.72 38.85
CA GLU A 148 -4.80 -19.69 39.89
C GLU A 148 -5.01 -18.30 39.28
N VAL A 149 -4.37 -18.04 38.14
CA VAL A 149 -4.50 -16.76 37.44
C VAL A 149 -5.89 -16.59 36.87
N ILE A 150 -6.48 -17.63 36.28
CA ILE A 150 -7.86 -17.58 35.79
C ILE A 150 -8.85 -17.38 36.93
N ALA A 151 -8.69 -18.13 38.02
CA ALA A 151 -9.49 -17.95 39.21
C ALA A 151 -9.41 -16.51 39.73
N ALA A 152 -8.20 -15.96 39.88
CA ALA A 152 -7.97 -14.64 40.45
C ALA A 152 -8.36 -13.48 39.52
N ASN A 153 -8.11 -13.57 38.21
CA ASN A 153 -8.23 -12.44 37.29
C ASN A 153 -9.51 -12.45 36.43
N ILE A 154 -10.12 -13.62 36.21
CA ILE A 154 -11.32 -13.78 35.39
C ILE A 154 -12.51 -14.18 36.27
N VAL A 155 -12.44 -15.34 36.92
CA VAL A 155 -13.59 -15.91 37.64
C VAL A 155 -13.95 -15.06 38.87
N SER A 156 -12.95 -14.58 39.61
CA SER A 156 -13.18 -13.67 40.75
C SER A 156 -13.91 -12.38 40.34
N LYS A 157 -13.84 -12.01 39.06
CA LYS A 157 -14.57 -10.89 38.48
C LYS A 157 -15.95 -11.31 37.98
N GLU A 158 -16.58 -12.33 38.57
CA GLU A 158 -17.95 -12.74 38.28
C GLU A 158 -18.18 -13.14 36.81
N ILE A 159 -17.28 -13.96 36.27
CA ILE A 159 -17.37 -14.53 34.92
C ILE A 159 -17.22 -16.05 35.02
N ALA A 160 -18.11 -16.78 34.37
CA ALA A 160 -17.97 -18.22 34.18
C ALA A 160 -17.04 -18.47 32.98
N PHE A 161 -15.86 -19.03 33.24
CA PHE A 161 -14.86 -19.34 32.22
C PHE A 161 -15.00 -20.80 31.77
N VAL A 162 -15.03 -21.02 30.46
CA VAL A 162 -15.09 -22.35 29.84
C VAL A 162 -13.94 -22.49 28.87
N SER A 163 -13.14 -23.56 28.96
CA SER A 163 -12.13 -23.88 27.94
C SER A 163 -12.47 -25.18 27.22
N ILE A 164 -12.25 -25.24 25.91
CA ILE A 164 -12.64 -26.39 25.07
C ILE A 164 -11.47 -26.97 24.30
N ASN A 165 -11.48 -28.29 24.11
CA ASN A 165 -10.69 -28.96 23.07
C ASN A 165 -11.50 -29.03 21.77
N TYR A 166 -10.81 -29.13 20.63
CA TYR A 166 -11.40 -29.39 19.32
C TYR A 166 -10.41 -30.19 18.45
N ARG A 167 -10.89 -30.96 17.45
CA ARG A 167 -10.01 -31.76 16.60
C ARG A 167 -9.04 -30.91 15.79
N LEU A 168 -7.82 -31.40 15.64
CA LEU A 168 -6.69 -30.73 14.99
C LEU A 168 -6.23 -31.48 13.74
N GLY A 169 -5.44 -30.81 12.90
CA GLY A 169 -4.84 -31.39 11.70
C GLY A 169 -5.89 -31.97 10.75
N PRO A 170 -5.56 -33.06 10.04
CA PRO A 170 -6.50 -33.78 9.19
C PRO A 170 -7.76 -34.26 9.92
N LEU A 171 -7.69 -34.57 11.22
CA LEU A 171 -8.86 -35.02 11.98
C LEU A 171 -9.91 -33.91 12.14
N GLY A 172 -9.47 -32.65 12.16
CA GLY A 172 -10.32 -31.47 12.27
C GLY A 172 -10.63 -30.79 10.94
N PHE A 173 -9.71 -30.84 9.96
CA PHE A 173 -9.74 -29.95 8.79
C PHE A 173 -9.63 -30.66 7.44
N MET A 174 -9.62 -32.00 7.42
CA MET A 174 -9.78 -32.75 6.17
C MET A 174 -11.14 -32.44 5.54
N ASN A 175 -11.16 -32.30 4.22
CA ASN A 175 -12.36 -31.98 3.46
C ASN A 175 -12.50 -32.85 2.20
N TYR A 176 -13.74 -33.04 1.77
CA TYR A 176 -14.08 -33.85 0.60
C TYR A 176 -15.44 -33.47 0.03
N GLN A 177 -15.60 -33.67 -1.28
CA GLN A 177 -16.85 -33.49 -2.01
C GLN A 177 -17.75 -34.72 -1.82
N ASN A 178 -18.99 -34.47 -1.38
CA ASN A 178 -20.04 -35.48 -1.25
C ASN A 178 -21.28 -35.00 -2.04
N GLY A 179 -21.39 -35.43 -3.30
CA GLY A 179 -22.38 -34.87 -4.23
C GLY A 179 -22.09 -33.40 -4.50
N ASP A 180 -23.09 -32.53 -4.28
CA ASP A 180 -22.95 -31.07 -4.47
C ASP A 180 -22.42 -30.34 -3.22
N LYS A 181 -22.19 -31.06 -2.11
CA LYS A 181 -21.77 -30.47 -0.83
C LYS A 181 -20.31 -30.76 -0.52
N LEU A 182 -19.57 -29.73 -0.13
CA LEU A 182 -18.25 -29.88 0.47
C LEU A 182 -18.42 -30.19 1.97
N GLU A 183 -17.92 -31.35 2.41
CA GLU A 183 -17.85 -31.73 3.81
C GLU A 183 -16.45 -31.42 4.37
N GLY A 184 -16.35 -30.96 5.61
CA GLY A 184 -15.09 -30.60 6.25
C GLY A 184 -15.31 -29.78 7.52
N ASN A 185 -14.32 -28.98 7.91
CA ASN A 185 -14.40 -28.08 9.06
C ASN A 185 -14.84 -28.78 10.37
N PHE A 186 -14.50 -30.06 10.55
CA PHE A 186 -14.93 -30.86 11.70
C PHE A 186 -14.49 -30.25 13.03
N GLY A 187 -13.30 -29.66 13.09
CA GLY A 187 -12.80 -28.93 14.26
C GLY A 187 -13.64 -27.69 14.60
N ILE A 188 -14.20 -27.01 13.60
CA ILE A 188 -15.13 -25.87 13.84
C ILE A 188 -16.52 -26.40 14.25
N TRP A 189 -16.98 -27.50 13.66
CA TRP A 189 -18.19 -28.16 14.11
C TRP A 189 -18.09 -28.64 15.57
N ASP A 190 -16.91 -29.07 16.02
CA ASP A 190 -16.64 -29.39 17.43
C ASP A 190 -16.90 -28.18 18.34
N MET A 191 -16.42 -27.00 17.93
CA MET A 191 -16.66 -25.75 18.65
C MET A 191 -18.15 -25.39 18.66
N VAL A 192 -18.87 -25.57 17.55
CA VAL A 192 -20.32 -25.37 17.48
C VAL A 192 -21.05 -26.32 18.44
N MET A 193 -20.67 -27.60 18.49
CA MET A 193 -21.24 -28.58 19.42
C MET A 193 -20.96 -28.20 20.89
N ALA A 194 -19.76 -27.72 21.19
CA ALA A 194 -19.43 -27.21 22.53
C ALA A 194 -20.28 -25.99 22.91
N LEU A 195 -20.52 -25.06 21.97
CA LEU A 195 -21.41 -23.91 22.19
C LEU A 195 -22.88 -24.34 22.41
N GLN A 196 -23.36 -25.35 21.68
CA GLN A 196 -24.69 -25.93 21.90
C GLN A 196 -24.80 -26.61 23.26
N TRP A 197 -23.74 -27.31 23.69
CA TRP A 197 -23.65 -27.88 25.03
C TRP A 197 -23.70 -26.78 26.10
N ILE A 198 -22.96 -25.70 25.90
CA ILE A 198 -22.93 -24.53 26.79
C ILE A 198 -24.32 -23.92 26.95
N GLN A 199 -25.02 -23.69 25.84
CA GLN A 199 -26.40 -23.17 25.85
C GLN A 199 -27.36 -24.05 26.65
N SER A 200 -27.18 -25.38 26.59
CA SER A 200 -28.07 -26.34 27.24
C SER A 200 -27.77 -26.57 28.73
N ASN A 201 -26.52 -26.33 29.16
CA ASN A 201 -26.01 -26.85 30.44
C ASN A 201 -25.33 -25.82 31.35
N MET A 202 -24.93 -24.64 30.85
CA MET A 202 -24.13 -23.73 31.68
C MET A 202 -24.90 -23.07 32.82
N LYS A 203 -26.25 -22.99 32.73
CA LYS A 203 -27.08 -22.45 33.82
C LYS A 203 -26.88 -23.21 35.12
N GLN A 204 -26.67 -24.51 35.03
CA GLN A 204 -26.48 -25.41 36.16
C GLN A 204 -25.11 -25.24 36.83
N PHE A 205 -24.16 -24.63 36.11
CA PHE A 205 -22.85 -24.21 36.62
C PHE A 205 -22.81 -22.70 36.91
N ASN A 206 -23.96 -22.05 37.14
CA ASN A 206 -24.05 -20.61 37.39
C ASN A 206 -23.58 -19.73 36.21
N GLY A 207 -23.58 -20.24 34.98
CA GLY A 207 -23.36 -19.45 33.76
C GLY A 207 -24.67 -18.95 33.15
N ASP A 208 -24.66 -17.78 32.53
CA ASP A 208 -25.80 -17.19 31.85
C ASP A 208 -25.74 -17.46 30.33
N PRO A 209 -26.57 -18.38 29.79
CA PRO A 209 -26.56 -18.74 28.36
C PRO A 209 -26.98 -17.57 27.43
N THR A 210 -27.58 -16.50 27.98
CA THR A 210 -27.93 -15.28 27.22
C THR A 210 -26.78 -14.29 27.09
N ARG A 211 -25.64 -14.57 27.73
CA ARG A 211 -24.44 -13.72 27.72
C ARG A 211 -23.20 -14.58 27.53
N VAL A 212 -23.02 -15.06 26.29
CA VAL A 212 -21.89 -15.89 25.89
C VAL A 212 -20.93 -15.11 25.00
N THR A 213 -19.69 -14.97 25.44
CA THR A 213 -18.58 -14.36 24.72
C THR A 213 -17.59 -15.43 24.34
N VAL A 214 -17.29 -15.57 23.05
CA VAL A 214 -16.18 -16.44 22.60
C VAL A 214 -14.88 -15.63 22.59
N MET A 215 -13.78 -16.25 22.98
CA MET A 215 -12.46 -15.63 23.01
C MET A 215 -11.41 -16.62 22.53
N GLY A 216 -10.49 -16.17 21.70
CA GLY A 216 -9.38 -17.01 21.27
C GLY A 216 -8.21 -16.20 20.76
N GLU A 217 -7.06 -16.87 20.72
CA GLU A 217 -5.79 -16.31 20.24
C GLU A 217 -5.28 -17.08 19.02
N SER A 218 -4.64 -16.39 18.08
CA SER A 218 -4.07 -17.00 16.87
C SER A 218 -5.14 -17.78 16.09
N ALA A 219 -4.94 -19.07 15.83
CA ALA A 219 -5.95 -19.96 15.24
C ALA A 219 -7.29 -19.97 16.00
N GLY A 220 -7.26 -19.89 17.33
CA GLY A 220 -8.45 -19.75 18.16
C GLY A 220 -9.13 -18.38 17.98
N GLY A 221 -8.35 -17.33 17.73
CA GLY A 221 -8.85 -16.00 17.36
C GLY A 221 -9.52 -16.01 15.99
N ALA A 222 -8.91 -16.67 15.00
CA ALA A 222 -9.51 -16.85 13.68
C ALA A 222 -10.81 -17.68 13.73
N ALA A 223 -10.85 -18.74 14.54
CA ALA A 223 -12.06 -19.50 14.81
C ALA A 223 -13.12 -18.66 15.53
N SER A 224 -12.74 -17.85 16.52
CA SER A 224 -13.65 -16.93 17.22
C SER A 224 -14.27 -15.90 16.26
N SER A 225 -13.45 -15.35 15.36
CA SER A 225 -13.89 -14.47 14.26
C SER A 225 -14.90 -15.20 13.35
N LEU A 226 -14.60 -16.43 12.89
CA LEU A 226 -15.54 -17.19 12.09
C LEU A 226 -16.84 -17.50 12.86
N LEU A 227 -16.76 -17.94 14.12
CA LEU A 227 -17.94 -18.27 14.93
C LEU A 227 -18.80 -17.03 15.20
N ALA A 228 -18.22 -15.83 15.26
CA ALA A 228 -18.99 -14.59 15.33
C ALA A 228 -19.78 -14.28 14.04
N LEU A 229 -19.33 -14.83 12.91
CA LEU A 229 -19.88 -14.60 11.57
C LEU A 229 -20.72 -15.77 11.05
N SER A 230 -20.51 -17.00 11.51
CA SER A 230 -21.21 -18.17 10.98
C SER A 230 -22.72 -18.10 11.25
N PRO A 231 -23.58 -18.47 10.28
CA PRO A 231 -25.02 -18.56 10.52
C PRO A 231 -25.36 -19.67 11.54
N LYS A 232 -24.52 -20.71 11.67
CA LYS A 232 -24.74 -21.86 12.59
C LYS A 232 -24.60 -21.52 14.07
N THR A 233 -24.01 -20.38 14.38
CA THR A 233 -23.81 -19.89 15.75
C THR A 233 -24.76 -18.75 16.10
N THR A 234 -25.72 -18.44 15.23
CA THR A 234 -26.75 -17.43 15.52
C THR A 234 -27.56 -17.86 16.73
N GLY A 235 -27.65 -16.98 17.74
CA GLY A 235 -28.32 -17.28 19.01
C GLY A 235 -27.48 -18.10 20.00
N LEU A 236 -26.29 -18.60 19.62
CA LEU A 236 -25.38 -19.28 20.55
C LEU A 236 -24.35 -18.32 21.17
N LEU A 237 -24.01 -17.24 20.47
CA LEU A 237 -22.98 -16.26 20.84
C LEU A 237 -23.54 -14.83 20.81
N HIS A 238 -23.02 -14.01 21.71
CA HIS A 238 -23.48 -12.62 21.92
C HIS A 238 -22.36 -11.59 21.73
N GLN A 239 -21.10 -12.00 21.92
CA GLN A 239 -19.91 -11.17 21.76
C GLN A 239 -18.72 -12.04 21.34
N ALA A 240 -17.67 -11.43 20.78
CA ALA A 240 -16.40 -12.12 20.53
C ALA A 240 -15.18 -11.27 20.87
N ILE A 241 -14.14 -11.91 21.43
CA ILE A 241 -12.82 -11.34 21.66
C ILE A 241 -11.83 -12.08 20.75
N ILE A 242 -11.19 -11.35 19.85
CA ILE A 242 -10.37 -11.89 18.78
C ILE A 242 -8.95 -11.38 19.00
N MET A 243 -8.05 -12.24 19.45
CA MET A 243 -6.67 -11.87 19.75
C MET A 243 -5.74 -12.41 18.66
N SER A 244 -4.98 -11.53 18.00
CA SER A 244 -3.95 -11.91 17.04
C SER A 244 -4.42 -12.95 16.01
N GLY A 245 -5.64 -12.80 15.49
CA GLY A 245 -6.26 -13.74 14.56
C GLY A 245 -7.44 -13.10 13.83
N SER A 246 -7.83 -13.64 12.68
CA SER A 246 -8.99 -13.15 11.91
C SER A 246 -9.44 -14.19 10.90
N SER A 247 -10.75 -14.31 10.66
CA SER A 247 -11.30 -15.10 9.54
C SER A 247 -10.85 -14.55 8.17
N MET A 248 -10.35 -13.31 8.13
CA MET A 248 -9.79 -12.68 6.93
C MET A 248 -8.32 -13.00 6.69
N ALA A 249 -7.63 -13.69 7.59
CA ALA A 249 -6.24 -14.07 7.41
C ALA A 249 -6.10 -15.18 6.35
N GLY A 250 -5.03 -15.13 5.55
CA GLY A 250 -4.79 -16.10 4.46
C GLY A 250 -4.47 -17.53 4.95
N TRP A 251 -3.93 -17.62 6.16
CA TRP A 251 -3.67 -18.89 6.84
C TRP A 251 -4.92 -19.46 7.54
N ALA A 252 -6.01 -18.71 7.67
CA ALA A 252 -7.19 -19.12 8.43
C ALA A 252 -8.26 -19.84 7.57
N ILE A 253 -8.70 -19.21 6.49
CA ILE A 253 -9.73 -19.75 5.57
C ILE A 253 -9.14 -19.88 4.18
N HIS A 254 -9.18 -21.10 3.64
CA HIS A 254 -8.84 -21.41 2.28
C HIS A 254 -9.82 -20.72 1.32
N ARG A 255 -9.29 -19.94 0.37
CA ARG A 255 -10.13 -19.12 -0.52
C ARG A 255 -10.33 -19.74 -1.89
N HIS A 256 -9.26 -20.31 -2.45
CA HIS A 256 -9.16 -20.69 -3.86
C HIS A 256 -8.18 -21.84 -4.07
N SER A 257 -8.26 -22.54 -5.20
CA SER A 257 -7.55 -23.81 -5.50
C SER A 257 -8.01 -25.00 -4.64
N GLN A 258 -7.46 -26.20 -4.87
CA GLN A 258 -7.76 -27.36 -4.04
C GLN A 258 -7.16 -27.18 -2.63
N PRO A 259 -7.94 -27.34 -1.54
CA PRO A 259 -7.42 -27.25 -0.18
C PRO A 259 -6.26 -28.24 0.04
N ALA A 260 -5.18 -27.81 0.70
CA ALA A 260 -4.04 -28.70 1.01
C ALA A 260 -4.48 -29.97 1.77
N TYR A 261 -5.47 -29.83 2.65
CA TYR A 261 -6.06 -30.93 3.43
C TYR A 261 -7.25 -31.62 2.73
N SER A 262 -7.39 -31.51 1.41
CA SER A 262 -8.40 -32.28 0.66
C SER A 262 -8.08 -33.77 0.69
N VAL A 263 -9.11 -34.62 0.66
CA VAL A 263 -8.93 -36.08 0.66
C VAL A 263 -8.03 -36.56 -0.48
N ASP A 264 -8.10 -35.92 -1.65
CA ASP A 264 -7.27 -36.29 -2.79
C ASP A 264 -5.78 -35.97 -2.56
N ASN A 265 -5.47 -34.80 -1.97
CA ASN A 265 -4.10 -34.43 -1.63
C ASN A 265 -3.51 -35.34 -0.55
N LEU A 266 -4.29 -35.68 0.47
CA LEU A 266 -3.86 -36.65 1.50
C LEU A 266 -3.68 -38.05 0.93
N VAL A 267 -4.59 -38.51 0.07
CA VAL A 267 -4.44 -39.80 -0.61
C VAL A 267 -3.22 -39.81 -1.51
N ALA A 268 -2.92 -38.72 -2.24
CA ALA A 268 -1.69 -38.61 -3.02
C ALA A 268 -0.44 -38.68 -2.12
N TYR A 269 -0.48 -38.08 -0.93
CA TYR A 269 0.60 -38.21 0.05
C TYR A 269 0.77 -39.67 0.52
N PHE A 270 -0.33 -40.39 0.78
CA PHE A 270 -0.30 -41.78 1.25
C PHE A 270 0.05 -42.80 0.16
N ARG A 271 -0.37 -42.57 -1.10
CA ARG A 271 -0.15 -43.48 -2.25
C ARG A 271 1.29 -43.55 -2.72
N SER A 272 2.12 -42.61 -2.30
CA SER A 272 3.57 -42.67 -2.51
C SER A 272 4.17 -44.01 -2.04
N LEU A 273 3.48 -44.79 -1.21
CA LEU A 273 3.91 -46.12 -0.80
C LEU A 273 3.83 -47.24 -1.88
N ASP A 274 2.80 -47.23 -2.73
CA ASP A 274 2.42 -48.42 -3.54
C ASP A 274 3.22 -48.55 -4.86
N GLU A 275 3.71 -47.45 -5.43
CA GLU A 275 4.47 -47.42 -6.70
C GLU A 275 6.00 -47.29 -6.53
N GLY A 276 6.49 -47.33 -5.29
CA GLY A 276 7.88 -47.11 -4.93
C GLY A 276 8.17 -45.62 -4.66
N CYS A 277 7.97 -45.19 -3.42
CA CYS A 277 8.22 -43.85 -2.86
C CYS A 277 8.63 -42.75 -3.85
N GLU A 278 7.64 -42.27 -4.62
CA GLU A 278 7.84 -41.22 -5.63
C GLU A 278 8.12 -39.83 -4.99
N LYS A 279 7.72 -39.64 -3.73
CA LYS A 279 7.82 -38.35 -3.03
C LYS A 279 8.43 -38.51 -1.65
N TRP A 280 9.59 -37.89 -1.46
CA TRP A 280 10.30 -37.81 -0.18
C TRP A 280 10.11 -36.44 0.43
N ILE A 281 9.99 -36.37 1.75
CA ILE A 281 10.15 -35.11 2.48
C ILE A 281 11.50 -34.52 2.11
N ASN A 282 11.51 -33.26 1.72
CA ASN A 282 12.73 -32.59 1.30
C ASN A 282 13.72 -32.48 2.48
N GLU A 283 15.00 -32.26 2.19
CA GLU A 283 16.05 -32.21 3.21
C GLU A 283 15.88 -31.02 4.18
N GLU A 284 15.20 -29.94 3.75
CA GLU A 284 14.92 -28.74 4.55
C GLU A 284 13.89 -29.05 5.66
N ASP A 285 12.77 -29.66 5.30
CA ASP A 285 11.66 -30.06 6.17
C ASP A 285 12.03 -31.26 7.03
N THR A 286 12.95 -32.13 6.58
CA THR A 286 13.40 -33.27 7.39
C THR A 286 13.98 -32.81 8.74
N LYS A 287 14.66 -31.65 8.77
CA LYS A 287 15.17 -31.07 10.02
C LYS A 287 14.05 -30.57 10.92
N GLU A 288 12.98 -30.04 10.35
CA GLU A 288 11.80 -29.58 11.10
C GLU A 288 11.00 -30.75 11.68
N VAL A 289 10.81 -31.81 10.90
CA VAL A 289 10.05 -33.02 11.26
C VAL A 289 10.76 -33.82 12.36
N VAL A 290 12.06 -34.04 12.18
CA VAL A 290 12.86 -34.87 13.10
C VAL A 290 13.39 -34.03 14.28
N GLY A 291 13.53 -32.72 14.12
CA GLY A 291 14.04 -31.82 15.15
C GLY A 291 15.46 -32.19 15.59
N ASP A 292 15.73 -32.05 16.90
CA ASP A 292 17.05 -32.36 17.48
C ASP A 292 17.45 -33.84 17.38
N GLU A 293 16.50 -34.74 17.09
CA GLU A 293 16.77 -36.17 16.90
C GLU A 293 17.45 -36.46 15.54
N TYR A 294 17.53 -35.46 14.64
CA TYR A 294 18.07 -35.59 13.28
C TYR A 294 19.52 -36.11 13.26
N GLN A 295 20.33 -35.73 14.26
CA GLN A 295 21.72 -36.18 14.38
C GLN A 295 21.87 -37.60 14.92
N HIS A 296 20.78 -38.24 15.34
CA HIS A 296 20.77 -39.54 16.02
C HIS A 296 20.03 -40.64 15.26
N LEU A 297 19.29 -40.30 14.20
CA LEU A 297 18.71 -41.27 13.30
C LEU A 297 19.82 -41.84 12.39
N THR A 298 19.91 -43.17 12.28
CA THR A 298 20.84 -43.80 11.35
C THR A 298 20.48 -43.40 9.92
N GLN A 299 21.45 -43.42 9.00
CA GLN A 299 21.18 -43.19 7.58
C GLN A 299 20.14 -44.20 7.03
N SER A 300 19.98 -45.37 7.67
CA SER A 300 18.93 -46.35 7.39
C SER A 300 17.55 -45.99 7.97
N VAL A 301 17.45 -45.22 9.06
CA VAL A 301 16.17 -44.72 9.62
C VAL A 301 15.76 -43.40 8.96
N LEU A 302 16.74 -42.62 8.49
CA LEU A 302 16.53 -41.47 7.61
C LEU A 302 16.15 -41.91 6.17
N ARG A 303 16.59 -43.11 5.72
CA ARG A 303 16.32 -43.64 4.36
C ARG A 303 15.34 -44.83 4.30
N SER A 304 14.88 -45.39 5.41
CA SER A 304 13.83 -46.43 5.46
C SER A 304 13.09 -46.38 6.80
N SER A 305 11.79 -46.66 6.92
CA SER A 305 10.94 -47.50 6.07
C SER A 305 9.49 -47.01 6.05
N LEU A 306 8.96 -46.85 4.82
CA LEU A 306 7.63 -46.39 4.42
C LEU A 306 7.60 -44.88 4.14
N CYS A 307 7.25 -44.56 2.90
CA CYS A 307 7.28 -43.23 2.32
C CYS A 307 6.71 -42.16 3.26
N ASN A 308 7.47 -41.07 3.47
CA ASN A 308 7.07 -39.95 4.34
C ASN A 308 6.74 -40.31 5.81
N TYR A 309 7.52 -41.22 6.43
CA TYR A 309 7.37 -41.64 7.84
C TYR A 309 6.02 -42.30 8.19
N GLN A 310 5.29 -42.80 7.19
CA GLN A 310 4.00 -43.44 7.36
C GLN A 310 4.15 -44.87 7.87
N ASN A 311 3.61 -45.22 9.04
CA ASN A 311 3.84 -46.57 9.61
C ASN A 311 2.79 -47.62 9.20
N VAL A 312 1.82 -47.27 8.34
CA VAL A 312 0.67 -48.13 7.98
C VAL A 312 0.36 -48.00 6.50
N GLN A 313 0.31 -49.11 5.78
CA GLN A 313 -0.19 -49.16 4.39
C GLN A 313 -1.72 -49.13 4.40
N ILE A 314 -2.31 -48.33 3.51
CA ILE A 314 -3.76 -48.17 3.38
C ILE A 314 -4.20 -48.94 2.11
N ASN A 315 -4.65 -50.18 2.30
CA ASN A 315 -4.89 -51.14 1.22
C ASN A 315 -6.21 -50.91 0.48
N CYS A 316 -7.17 -50.21 1.10
CA CYS A 316 -8.47 -49.98 0.49
C CYS A 316 -8.49 -48.83 -0.55
N LEU A 317 -7.37 -48.16 -0.82
CA LEU A 317 -7.28 -47.06 -1.80
C LEU A 317 -7.05 -47.58 -3.22
N SER A 318 -7.83 -47.10 -4.20
CA SER A 318 -7.64 -47.36 -5.64
C SER A 318 -7.94 -46.12 -6.49
N ASP A 319 -7.38 -46.05 -7.71
CA ASP A 319 -7.40 -44.82 -8.54
C ASP A 319 -8.81 -44.34 -8.91
N ASP A 320 -9.73 -45.27 -9.17
CA ASP A 320 -11.10 -44.97 -9.62
C ASP A 320 -12.09 -44.68 -8.49
N MET A 321 -11.62 -44.51 -7.25
CA MET A 321 -12.50 -44.25 -6.10
C MET A 321 -13.06 -42.84 -6.10
N THR A 322 -14.34 -42.72 -5.75
CA THR A 322 -14.93 -41.42 -5.42
C THR A 322 -14.28 -40.86 -4.15
N GLN A 323 -14.33 -39.53 -3.96
CA GLN A 323 -13.83 -38.91 -2.73
C GLN A 323 -14.52 -39.45 -1.47
N VAL A 324 -15.81 -39.81 -1.56
CA VAL A 324 -16.57 -40.43 -0.47
C VAL A 324 -16.02 -41.82 -0.12
N ASP A 325 -15.69 -42.63 -1.13
CA ASP A 325 -15.10 -43.95 -0.92
C ASP A 325 -13.70 -43.84 -0.32
N LYS A 326 -12.88 -42.90 -0.80
CA LYS A 326 -11.56 -42.60 -0.22
C LYS A 326 -11.69 -42.23 1.25
N MET A 327 -12.64 -41.35 1.61
CA MET A 327 -12.90 -41.01 3.00
C MET A 327 -13.34 -42.21 3.85
N ASN A 328 -14.21 -43.06 3.33
CA ASN A 328 -14.64 -44.28 4.03
C ASN A 328 -13.48 -45.25 4.26
N CYS A 329 -12.55 -45.35 3.31
CA CYS A 329 -11.33 -46.10 3.45
C CYS A 329 -10.42 -45.51 4.55
N LEU A 330 -10.13 -44.21 4.50
CA LEU A 330 -9.31 -43.52 5.50
C LEU A 330 -9.91 -43.62 6.91
N ARG A 331 -11.24 -43.57 7.07
CA ARG A 331 -11.89 -43.76 8.38
C ARG A 331 -11.49 -45.07 9.05
N LYS A 332 -11.37 -46.15 8.26
CA LYS A 332 -11.11 -47.51 8.74
C LYS A 332 -9.63 -47.79 8.96
N GLU A 333 -8.78 -47.39 8.02
CA GLU A 333 -7.38 -47.84 7.98
C GLU A 333 -6.36 -46.76 8.39
N LEU A 334 -6.72 -45.47 8.35
CA LEU A 334 -5.77 -44.40 8.70
C LEU A 334 -5.43 -44.43 10.20
N ASN A 335 -4.13 -44.30 10.49
CA ASN A 335 -3.62 -44.34 11.85
C ASN A 335 -2.60 -43.20 12.11
N PHE A 336 -2.92 -42.33 13.06
CA PHE A 336 -2.08 -41.20 13.47
C PHE A 336 -1.28 -41.46 14.75
N SER A 337 -1.09 -42.73 15.15
CA SER A 337 -0.33 -43.08 16.36
C SER A 337 1.13 -42.60 16.32
N SER A 338 1.75 -42.54 15.13
CA SER A 338 3.13 -42.08 14.95
C SER A 338 3.23 -40.55 15.06
N PRO A 339 3.99 -39.99 16.04
CA PRO A 339 4.23 -38.56 16.10
C PRO A 339 5.05 -38.04 14.92
N LEU A 340 6.02 -38.82 14.42
CA LEU A 340 6.84 -38.44 13.27
C LEU A 340 6.00 -38.32 12.00
N PHE A 341 5.09 -39.27 11.76
CA PHE A 341 4.15 -39.22 10.63
C PHE A 341 3.27 -37.96 10.69
N ARG A 342 2.76 -37.61 11.87
CA ARG A 342 1.91 -36.43 12.05
C ARG A 342 2.66 -35.13 11.73
N LYS A 343 3.92 -35.01 12.18
CA LYS A 343 4.78 -33.86 11.89
C LYS A 343 5.16 -33.78 10.42
N ALA A 344 5.54 -34.92 9.84
CA ALA A 344 5.84 -35.08 8.43
C ALA A 344 4.69 -34.57 7.54
N LEU A 345 3.46 -34.95 7.90
CA LEU A 345 2.27 -34.50 7.19
C LEU A 345 2.02 -33.00 7.36
N ALA A 346 2.22 -32.45 8.56
CA ALA A 346 2.06 -31.03 8.83
C ALA A 346 3.12 -30.15 8.13
N ALA A 347 4.37 -30.63 8.06
CA ALA A 347 5.45 -29.94 7.35
C ALA A 347 5.14 -29.88 5.84
N GLU A 348 4.68 -30.99 5.25
CA GLU A 348 4.33 -31.04 3.83
C GLU A 348 3.09 -30.20 3.48
N LEU A 349 2.02 -30.28 4.28
CA LEU A 349 0.74 -29.64 3.96
C LEU A 349 0.61 -28.22 4.53
N GLY A 350 1.55 -27.80 5.36
CA GLY A 350 1.51 -26.53 6.08
C GLY A 350 0.38 -26.45 7.12
N VAL A 351 0.02 -25.23 7.50
CA VAL A 351 -1.02 -24.96 8.51
C VAL A 351 -2.38 -25.48 8.06
N SER A 352 -3.12 -26.14 8.96
CA SER A 352 -4.51 -26.56 8.70
C SER A 352 -5.43 -25.35 8.54
N LYS A 353 -6.32 -25.36 7.55
CA LYS A 353 -7.20 -24.23 7.21
C LYS A 353 -8.66 -24.65 7.18
N MET A 354 -9.55 -23.70 7.49
CA MET A 354 -10.98 -23.84 7.25
C MET A 354 -11.27 -23.76 5.74
N VAL A 355 -12.33 -24.42 5.28
CA VAL A 355 -12.77 -24.37 3.87
C VAL A 355 -14.15 -23.73 3.76
N VAL A 356 -14.44 -23.07 2.64
CA VAL A 356 -15.76 -22.52 2.36
C VAL A 356 -16.69 -23.66 1.94
N ASP A 357 -17.59 -24.07 2.83
CA ASP A 357 -18.55 -25.17 2.61
C ASP A 357 -19.96 -24.68 2.24
N GLY A 358 -20.18 -23.36 2.23
CA GLY A 358 -21.47 -22.75 1.89
C GLY A 358 -22.53 -22.84 2.99
N ASP A 359 -22.21 -23.43 4.15
CA ASP A 359 -23.14 -23.66 5.24
C ASP A 359 -22.62 -23.19 6.60
N LEU A 360 -21.56 -23.83 7.13
CA LEU A 360 -20.89 -23.39 8.36
C LEU A 360 -19.98 -22.19 8.06
N VAL A 361 -19.25 -22.27 6.95
CA VAL A 361 -18.40 -21.21 6.39
C VAL A 361 -19.04 -20.78 5.06
N PRO A 362 -19.97 -19.81 5.07
CA PRO A 362 -20.78 -19.49 3.90
C PRO A 362 -19.98 -18.81 2.78
N SER A 363 -18.93 -18.07 3.12
CA SER A 363 -18.03 -17.39 2.18
C SER A 363 -16.69 -17.08 2.86
N SER A 364 -15.76 -16.44 2.16
CA SER A 364 -14.47 -16.00 2.70
C SER A 364 -14.18 -14.53 2.39
N GLY A 365 -13.14 -13.97 3.00
CA GLY A 365 -12.72 -12.58 2.77
C GLY A 365 -13.74 -11.54 3.25
N VAL A 366 -13.73 -10.35 2.64
CA VAL A 366 -14.57 -9.21 3.06
C VAL A 366 -16.07 -9.55 2.98
N SER A 367 -16.50 -10.38 2.03
CA SER A 367 -17.92 -10.73 1.87
C SER A 367 -18.48 -11.53 3.04
N LEU A 368 -17.65 -12.34 3.71
CA LEU A 368 -18.05 -13.08 4.92
C LEU A 368 -18.47 -12.13 6.05
N VAL A 369 -17.61 -11.15 6.35
CA VAL A 369 -17.88 -10.11 7.36
C VAL A 369 -19.01 -9.20 6.89
N ARG A 370 -18.86 -8.71 5.64
CA ARG A 370 -19.86 -8.18 4.71
C ARG A 370 -21.27 -8.55 5.09
N ASN A 371 -21.56 -9.83 4.98
CA ASN A 371 -22.91 -10.35 4.96
C ASN A 371 -23.39 -10.83 6.33
N ASN A 372 -22.50 -11.11 7.28
CA ASN A 372 -22.85 -11.83 8.50
C ASN A 372 -22.43 -11.17 9.82
N ALA A 373 -21.71 -10.05 9.81
CA ALA A 373 -21.38 -9.30 11.02
C ALA A 373 -22.66 -8.89 11.77
N ARG A 374 -22.79 -9.33 13.03
CA ARG A 374 -24.03 -9.21 13.82
C ARG A 374 -23.86 -8.99 15.32
N ILE A 375 -22.73 -9.39 15.91
CA ILE A 375 -22.46 -9.24 17.35
C ILE A 375 -21.27 -8.30 17.59
N PRO A 376 -21.22 -7.57 18.71
CA PRO A 376 -20.07 -6.76 19.07
C PRO A 376 -18.78 -7.59 19.15
N ILE A 377 -17.69 -7.02 18.66
CA ILE A 377 -16.37 -7.64 18.76
C ILE A 377 -15.36 -6.73 19.45
N MET A 378 -14.43 -7.35 20.16
CA MET A 378 -13.19 -6.74 20.59
C MET A 378 -12.04 -7.45 19.87
N THR A 379 -11.22 -6.74 19.13
CA THR A 379 -10.14 -7.34 18.33
C THR A 379 -8.83 -6.59 18.50
N GLY A 380 -7.71 -7.30 18.41
CA GLY A 380 -6.41 -6.67 18.56
C GLY A 380 -5.25 -7.55 18.13
N VAL A 381 -4.09 -6.90 18.00
CA VAL A 381 -2.83 -7.50 17.58
C VAL A 381 -1.69 -7.01 18.49
N ALA A 382 -0.63 -7.79 18.61
CA ALA A 382 0.62 -7.33 19.20
C ALA A 382 1.34 -6.37 18.25
N ARG A 383 2.11 -5.41 18.78
CA ARG A 383 2.85 -4.43 17.97
C ARG A 383 3.77 -5.07 16.93
N LYS A 384 4.42 -6.17 17.30
CA LYS A 384 5.28 -6.98 16.44
C LYS A 384 4.94 -8.46 16.60
N GLU A 385 3.84 -8.91 16.00
CA GLU A 385 3.41 -10.32 16.04
C GLU A 385 4.60 -11.28 15.85
N TRP A 386 5.37 -11.09 14.78
CA TRP A 386 6.56 -11.91 14.50
C TRP A 386 7.87 -11.42 15.14
N GLY A 387 7.80 -10.57 16.16
CA GLY A 387 8.98 -9.97 16.82
C GLY A 387 9.94 -10.99 17.46
N HIS A 388 9.50 -12.24 17.65
CA HIS A 388 10.30 -13.34 18.19
C HIS A 388 11.01 -14.20 17.11
N LYS A 389 10.72 -14.02 15.80
CA LYS A 389 11.43 -14.74 14.73
C LYS A 389 12.89 -14.30 14.66
N LYS A 390 13.82 -15.23 14.80
CA LYS A 390 15.28 -14.98 14.72
C LYS A 390 15.77 -14.95 13.26
N ALA A 391 16.96 -14.38 13.03
CA ALA A 391 17.57 -14.30 11.68
C ALA A 391 17.65 -15.66 10.95
N MET A 392 17.89 -16.74 11.71
CA MET A 392 17.95 -18.10 11.17
C MET A 392 16.64 -18.56 10.51
N PHE A 393 15.47 -18.05 10.90
CA PHE A 393 14.19 -18.38 10.25
C PHE A 393 14.10 -17.80 8.82
N TYR A 394 14.93 -16.79 8.54
CA TYR A 394 15.05 -16.17 7.21
C TYR A 394 16.23 -16.73 6.41
N ASN A 395 16.82 -17.85 6.85
CA ASN A 395 18.10 -18.37 6.32
C ASN A 395 19.23 -17.32 6.35
N MET A 396 19.15 -16.37 7.28
CA MET A 396 20.17 -15.36 7.53
C MET A 396 20.97 -15.77 8.76
N HIS A 397 22.16 -16.32 8.54
CA HIS A 397 23.15 -16.43 9.62
C HIS A 397 23.62 -15.02 10.03
N GLN A 398 24.05 -14.82 11.28
CA GLN A 398 24.69 -13.57 11.76
C GLN A 398 25.93 -13.25 10.91
N ARG A 399 25.70 -12.70 9.72
CA ARG A 399 26.72 -12.30 8.75
C ARG A 399 26.59 -10.80 8.57
N ASP A 400 27.64 -10.10 8.96
CA ASP A 400 27.86 -8.75 8.47
C ASP A 400 28.03 -8.81 6.94
N GLY A 401 27.24 -8.02 6.21
CA GLY A 401 27.30 -7.93 4.75
C GLY A 401 26.29 -8.78 3.98
N LEU A 402 25.00 -8.70 4.33
CA LEU A 402 23.91 -9.24 3.51
C LEU A 402 23.90 -8.58 2.13
N LYS A 403 23.78 -9.39 1.07
CA LYS A 403 23.60 -8.85 -0.28
C LYS A 403 22.13 -8.50 -0.48
N ARG A 404 21.89 -7.51 -1.34
CA ARG A 404 20.54 -7.14 -1.77
C ARG A 404 19.75 -8.33 -2.34
N SER A 405 20.43 -9.24 -3.04
CA SER A 405 19.83 -10.47 -3.58
C SER A 405 19.23 -11.35 -2.50
N ASP A 406 19.90 -11.45 -1.34
CA ASP A 406 19.47 -12.31 -0.24
C ASP A 406 18.18 -11.73 0.39
N VAL A 407 18.09 -10.41 0.48
CA VAL A 407 16.90 -9.69 0.94
C VAL A 407 15.75 -9.81 -0.07
N GLU A 408 16.06 -9.62 -1.36
CA GLU A 408 15.10 -9.73 -2.46
C GLU A 408 14.46 -11.12 -2.53
N GLU A 409 15.26 -12.18 -2.37
CA GLU A 409 14.80 -13.56 -2.33
C GLU A 409 13.88 -13.82 -1.13
N GLN A 410 14.23 -13.34 0.07
CA GLN A 410 13.38 -13.51 1.25
C GLN A 410 12.04 -12.77 1.14
N VAL A 411 12.06 -11.52 0.65
CA VAL A 411 10.80 -10.79 0.43
C VAL A 411 9.97 -11.47 -0.64
N TYR A 412 10.59 -11.91 -1.74
CA TYR A 412 9.89 -12.65 -2.79
C TYR A 412 9.22 -13.89 -2.19
N ARG A 413 9.94 -14.70 -1.42
CA ARG A 413 9.40 -15.92 -0.78
C ARG A 413 8.19 -15.63 0.13
N ILE A 414 8.27 -14.59 0.97
CA ILE A 414 7.16 -14.20 1.84
C ILE A 414 5.93 -13.77 1.02
N ILE A 415 6.14 -12.96 -0.01
CA ILE A 415 5.05 -12.46 -0.87
C ILE A 415 4.46 -13.61 -1.70
N ASP A 416 5.30 -14.45 -2.30
CA ASP A 416 4.90 -15.60 -3.10
C ASP A 416 4.01 -16.54 -2.27
N ASN A 417 4.48 -16.95 -1.09
CA ASN A 417 3.71 -17.78 -0.17
C ASN A 417 2.40 -17.11 0.24
N SER A 418 2.45 -15.84 0.69
CA SER A 418 1.25 -15.14 1.16
C SER A 418 0.19 -14.93 0.07
N PHE A 419 0.60 -14.67 -1.18
CA PHE A 419 -0.32 -14.36 -2.26
C PHE A 419 -0.80 -15.61 -3.00
N HIS A 420 0.04 -16.63 -3.20
CA HIS A 420 -0.42 -17.90 -3.74
C HIS A 420 -1.42 -18.61 -2.83
N GLU A 421 -1.31 -18.41 -1.51
CA GLU A 421 -2.30 -18.92 -0.56
C GLU A 421 -3.62 -18.13 -0.53
N THR A 422 -3.65 -16.90 -1.04
CA THR A 422 -4.81 -16.00 -0.91
C THR A 422 -5.49 -15.59 -2.22
N ALA A 423 -4.81 -15.71 -3.36
CA ALA A 423 -5.30 -15.30 -4.67
C ALA A 423 -6.18 -16.37 -5.34
N SER A 424 -7.10 -15.92 -6.21
CA SER A 424 -8.01 -16.79 -6.95
C SER A 424 -7.36 -17.65 -8.02
N GLU A 425 -6.24 -17.16 -8.53
CA GLU A 425 -5.46 -17.80 -9.56
C GLU A 425 -3.98 -17.64 -9.21
N LYS A 426 -3.16 -18.51 -9.80
CA LYS A 426 -1.71 -18.39 -9.67
C LYS A 426 -1.27 -17.07 -10.30
N LEU A 427 -0.84 -16.12 -9.46
CA LEU A 427 -0.28 -14.86 -9.96
C LEU A 427 0.95 -15.13 -10.83
N ALA A 428 1.11 -14.38 -11.90
CA ALA A 428 2.33 -14.44 -12.70
C ALA A 428 3.55 -14.04 -11.85
N ASN A 429 4.67 -14.74 -12.03
CA ASN A 429 5.92 -14.44 -11.30
C ASN A 429 6.35 -12.97 -11.47
N SER A 430 6.07 -12.35 -12.62
CA SER A 430 6.33 -10.93 -12.87
C SER A 430 5.52 -10.01 -11.95
N THR A 431 4.26 -10.36 -11.67
CA THR A 431 3.38 -9.64 -10.74
C THR A 431 3.87 -9.79 -9.30
N ILE A 432 4.20 -11.01 -8.88
CA ILE A 432 4.76 -11.28 -7.54
C ILE A 432 6.08 -10.53 -7.36
N GLN A 433 6.93 -10.50 -8.39
CA GLN A 433 8.19 -9.77 -8.35
C GLN A 433 8.00 -8.26 -8.30
N LEU A 434 6.96 -7.71 -8.95
CA LEU A 434 6.60 -6.30 -8.82
C LEU A 434 6.15 -5.96 -7.39
N ILE A 435 5.28 -6.80 -6.80
CA ILE A 435 4.81 -6.64 -5.41
C ILE A 435 5.98 -6.75 -4.45
N ALA A 436 6.88 -7.74 -4.64
CA ALA A 436 8.08 -7.91 -3.84
C ALA A 436 8.98 -6.67 -3.91
N ASN A 437 9.19 -6.11 -5.11
CA ASN A 437 9.96 -4.87 -5.28
C ASN A 437 9.31 -3.67 -4.58
N ALA A 438 7.99 -3.50 -4.70
CA ALA A 438 7.27 -2.46 -3.97
C ALA A 438 7.34 -2.65 -2.45
N THR A 439 7.30 -3.91 -2.00
CA THR A 439 7.42 -4.30 -0.59
C THR A 439 8.80 -3.97 -0.04
N ILE A 440 9.86 -4.26 -0.80
CA ILE A 440 11.24 -3.87 -0.44
C ILE A 440 11.32 -2.35 -0.29
N VAL A 441 10.73 -1.59 -1.22
CA VAL A 441 10.70 -0.12 -1.12
C VAL A 441 9.96 0.33 0.15
N ARG A 442 8.85 -0.32 0.49
CA ARG A 442 8.00 0.06 1.63
C ARG A 442 8.61 -0.27 2.99
N TYR A 443 9.24 -1.44 3.13
CA TYR A 443 9.69 -1.99 4.42
C TYR A 443 11.21 -1.91 4.62
N LEU A 444 11.98 -1.89 3.53
CA LEU A 444 13.44 -2.09 3.57
C LEU A 444 14.24 -0.95 2.92
N GLU A 445 13.61 0.06 2.30
CA GLU A 445 14.35 1.11 1.59
C GLU A 445 15.21 1.94 2.55
N THR A 446 16.52 1.69 2.50
CA THR A 446 17.55 2.51 3.12
C THR A 446 18.40 3.16 2.02
N PRO A 447 18.97 4.37 2.25
CA PRO A 447 19.84 5.03 1.27
C PRO A 447 21.19 4.31 1.03
N SER A 448 21.49 3.25 1.77
CA SER A 448 22.75 2.50 1.73
C SER A 448 22.58 1.17 0.99
N ASN A 449 23.62 0.76 0.23
CA ASN A 449 23.69 -0.60 -0.33
C ASN A 449 24.22 -1.63 0.68
N GLU A 450 24.37 -1.24 1.94
CA GLU A 450 24.82 -2.11 3.03
C GLU A 450 23.60 -2.47 3.88
N PHE A 451 23.29 -3.76 3.95
CA PHE A 451 22.21 -4.31 4.75
C PHE A 451 22.77 -4.93 6.02
N ASN A 452 22.32 -4.43 7.18
CA ASN A 452 22.53 -5.10 8.45
C ASN A 452 21.46 -6.19 8.63
N ALA A 453 21.86 -7.41 8.98
CA ALA A 453 20.94 -8.52 9.26
C ALA A 453 19.86 -8.15 10.26
N ASP A 454 20.20 -7.41 11.31
CA ASP A 454 19.29 -6.98 12.35
C ASP A 454 18.16 -6.07 11.82
N GLN A 455 18.51 -5.13 10.94
CA GLN A 455 17.54 -4.22 10.31
C GLN A 455 16.64 -4.95 9.33
N VAL A 456 17.23 -5.84 8.52
CA VAL A 456 16.49 -6.65 7.55
C VAL A 456 15.51 -7.56 8.27
N VAL A 457 15.95 -8.30 9.28
CA VAL A 457 15.09 -9.18 10.08
C VAL A 457 13.96 -8.39 10.71
N GLY A 458 14.24 -7.24 11.34
CA GLY A 458 13.19 -6.39 11.90
C GLY A 458 12.16 -5.93 10.87
N ALA A 459 12.58 -5.64 9.64
CA ALA A 459 11.68 -5.28 8.54
C ALA A 459 10.87 -6.47 8.01
N LEU A 460 11.48 -7.66 7.88
CA LEU A 460 10.79 -8.88 7.47
C LEU A 460 9.76 -9.34 8.51
N GLN A 461 10.11 -9.27 9.80
CA GLN A 461 9.17 -9.50 10.91
C GLN A 461 7.96 -8.57 10.80
N LYS A 462 8.18 -7.29 10.49
CA LYS A 462 7.12 -6.30 10.34
C LYS A 462 6.26 -6.56 9.09
N LEU A 463 6.88 -6.94 7.98
CA LEU A 463 6.20 -7.34 6.74
C LEU A 463 5.23 -8.50 7.00
N GLU A 464 5.72 -9.61 7.55
CA GLU A 464 4.87 -10.77 7.83
C GLU A 464 3.78 -10.46 8.86
N SER A 465 4.12 -9.69 9.90
CA SER A 465 3.12 -9.29 10.91
C SER A 465 1.98 -8.52 10.26
N ASP A 466 2.31 -7.63 9.32
CA ASP A 466 1.32 -6.84 8.61
C ASP A 466 0.46 -7.69 7.66
N LEU A 467 1.06 -8.64 6.95
CA LEU A 467 0.36 -9.54 6.01
C LEU A 467 -0.58 -10.52 6.71
N GLU A 468 -0.12 -11.13 7.82
CA GLU A 468 -0.79 -12.27 8.44
C GLU A 468 -1.78 -11.89 9.54
N PHE A 469 -1.58 -10.73 10.19
CA PHE A 469 -2.37 -10.33 11.35
C PHE A 469 -2.95 -8.93 11.24
N VAL A 470 -2.11 -7.91 10.98
CA VAL A 470 -2.54 -6.50 11.06
C VAL A 470 -3.52 -6.15 9.94
N ALA A 471 -3.18 -6.42 8.67
CA ALA A 471 -4.05 -6.09 7.54
C ALA A 471 -5.35 -6.91 7.52
N PRO A 472 -5.36 -8.23 7.85
CA PRO A 472 -6.60 -8.96 8.08
C PRO A 472 -7.48 -8.36 9.18
N CYS A 473 -6.90 -8.01 10.33
CA CYS A 473 -7.63 -7.40 11.45
C CYS A 473 -8.26 -6.06 11.05
N GLU A 474 -7.51 -5.16 10.41
CA GLU A 474 -8.02 -3.87 9.96
C GLU A 474 -9.16 -4.03 8.93
N ARG A 475 -9.02 -4.95 7.98
CA ARG A 475 -10.08 -5.21 6.99
C ARG A 475 -11.36 -5.73 7.66
N GLU A 476 -11.24 -6.60 8.66
CA GLU A 476 -12.38 -7.11 9.40
C GLU A 476 -13.07 -5.99 10.16
N VAL A 477 -12.30 -5.18 10.89
CA VAL A 477 -12.79 -3.99 11.60
C VAL A 477 -13.55 -3.07 10.65
N SER A 478 -12.95 -2.74 9.51
CA SER A 478 -13.55 -1.84 8.52
C SER A 478 -14.90 -2.37 8.04
N ALA A 479 -14.99 -3.68 7.78
CA ALA A 479 -16.23 -4.31 7.36
C ALA A 479 -17.31 -4.38 8.47
N TYR A 480 -16.92 -4.56 9.74
CA TYR A 480 -17.85 -4.45 10.87
C TYR A 480 -18.37 -3.02 11.04
N VAL A 481 -17.49 -2.01 10.92
CA VAL A 481 -17.84 -0.59 10.99
C VAL A 481 -18.79 -0.20 9.85
N GLU A 482 -18.55 -0.69 8.63
CA GLU A 482 -19.47 -0.52 7.48
C GLU A 482 -20.90 -1.04 7.79
N ARG A 483 -21.03 -2.08 8.62
CA ARG A 483 -22.32 -2.64 9.04
C ARG A 483 -22.96 -1.92 10.22
N GLY A 484 -22.25 -1.01 10.88
CA GLY A 484 -22.73 -0.35 12.09
C GLY A 484 -22.77 -1.26 13.33
N VAL A 485 -21.97 -2.33 13.34
CA VAL A 485 -21.83 -3.21 14.52
C VAL A 485 -20.68 -2.70 15.38
N PRO A 486 -20.82 -2.63 16.73
CA PRO A 486 -19.76 -2.12 17.60
C PRO A 486 -18.47 -2.93 17.50
N VAL A 487 -17.35 -2.23 17.37
CA VAL A 487 -15.99 -2.81 17.36
C VAL A 487 -15.12 -2.05 18.34
N TYR A 488 -14.41 -2.80 19.18
CA TYR A 488 -13.37 -2.26 20.05
C TYR A 488 -12.02 -2.79 19.63
N LEU A 489 -11.05 -1.89 19.50
CA LEU A 489 -9.73 -2.24 19.03
C LEU A 489 -8.70 -2.06 20.14
N TYR A 490 -7.74 -2.99 20.20
CA TYR A 490 -6.54 -2.81 21.00
C TYR A 490 -5.29 -3.16 20.20
N SER A 491 -4.18 -2.49 20.52
CA SER A 491 -2.84 -2.88 20.08
C SER A 491 -2.04 -3.16 21.33
N PHE A 492 -1.63 -4.40 21.54
CA PHE A 492 -0.82 -4.76 22.69
C PHE A 492 0.63 -4.35 22.44
N ASP A 493 1.10 -3.35 23.18
CA ASP A 493 2.44 -2.76 23.04
C ASP A 493 3.15 -2.62 24.40
N TYR A 494 2.86 -3.53 25.32
CA TYR A 494 3.51 -3.50 26.62
C TYR A 494 4.91 -4.14 26.55
N VAL A 495 5.93 -3.35 26.88
CA VAL A 495 7.32 -3.80 26.94
C VAL A 495 7.68 -4.18 28.38
N THR A 496 8.05 -5.44 28.57
CA THR A 496 8.46 -5.98 29.87
C THR A 496 9.79 -5.37 30.31
N LYS A 497 9.93 -5.09 31.62
CA LYS A 497 11.23 -4.71 32.19
C LYS A 497 12.10 -5.93 32.48
N SER A 498 11.45 -7.00 32.91
CA SER A 498 12.09 -8.27 33.17
C SER A 498 12.51 -8.95 31.86
N PRO A 499 13.63 -9.69 31.88
CA PRO A 499 14.05 -10.46 30.73
C PRO A 499 13.01 -11.53 30.40
N ILE A 500 12.87 -11.79 29.10
CA ILE A 500 12.10 -12.90 28.59
C ILE A 500 13.07 -14.06 28.44
N LEU A 501 12.75 -15.15 29.12
CA LEU A 501 13.54 -16.37 29.14
C LEU A 501 12.89 -17.37 28.19
N GLU A 502 13.55 -17.66 27.07
CA GLU A 502 13.13 -18.69 26.13
C GLU A 502 13.77 -20.03 26.52
N SER A 503 12.96 -21.08 26.57
CA SER A 503 13.45 -22.42 26.84
C SER A 503 13.70 -23.16 25.53
N GLU A 504 14.96 -23.30 25.14
CA GLU A 504 15.38 -24.19 24.07
C GLU A 504 15.79 -25.53 24.69
N ARG A 505 15.38 -26.64 24.07
CA ARG A 505 15.91 -27.96 24.41
C ARG A 505 16.88 -28.35 23.31
N LYS A 506 18.01 -28.95 23.70
CA LYS A 506 18.94 -29.63 22.79
C LYS A 506 19.30 -30.98 23.36
N ILE A 507 19.39 -31.95 22.47
CA ILE A 507 19.75 -33.30 22.82
C ILE A 507 21.20 -33.53 22.39
N TYR A 508 22.05 -34.00 23.32
CA TYR A 508 23.45 -34.33 23.05
C TYR A 508 23.72 -35.81 23.31
N SER A 509 24.33 -36.51 22.35
CA SER A 509 24.74 -37.92 22.48
C SER A 509 26.20 -38.13 22.89
N LEU A 510 26.97 -37.04 23.11
CA LEU A 510 28.41 -37.11 23.32
C LEU A 510 28.86 -37.93 24.55
N PHE A 511 27.94 -38.30 25.44
CA PHE A 511 28.23 -38.95 26.72
C PHE A 511 27.67 -40.38 26.87
N GLY A 512 27.20 -41.03 25.79
CA GLY A 512 26.80 -42.45 25.82
C GLY A 512 25.58 -42.77 24.96
N THR A 513 25.04 -43.98 25.14
CA THR A 513 23.86 -44.48 24.40
C THR A 513 22.54 -43.84 24.82
N LYS A 514 22.51 -43.10 25.93
CA LYS A 514 21.34 -42.34 26.37
C LYS A 514 21.55 -40.86 26.04
N PRO A 515 20.70 -40.26 25.20
CA PRO A 515 20.75 -38.83 24.92
C PRO A 515 20.61 -38.02 26.22
N VAL A 516 21.47 -37.01 26.39
CA VAL A 516 21.38 -36.05 27.50
C VAL A 516 20.58 -34.86 27.02
N GLU A 517 19.41 -34.64 27.62
CA GLU A 517 18.58 -33.47 27.37
C GLU A 517 19.14 -32.27 28.14
N MET A 518 19.55 -31.22 27.41
CA MET A 518 19.90 -29.93 28.00
C MET A 518 18.82 -28.91 27.71
N LYS A 519 18.19 -28.39 28.78
CA LYS A 519 17.31 -27.23 28.70
C LYS A 519 18.16 -25.97 28.83
N ARG A 520 18.42 -25.30 27.70
CA ARG A 520 19.08 -23.99 27.71
C ARG A 520 18.01 -22.92 27.87
N THR A 521 18.14 -22.13 28.92
CA THR A 521 17.30 -20.94 29.11
C THR A 521 18.09 -19.76 28.59
N GLU A 522 17.72 -19.23 27.43
CA GLU A 522 18.37 -18.06 26.85
C GLU A 522 17.58 -16.81 27.18
N LYS A 523 18.30 -15.70 27.44
CA LYS A 523 17.65 -14.39 27.45
C LYS A 523 17.35 -14.05 26.00
N SER A 524 16.08 -13.84 25.69
CA SER A 524 15.67 -13.41 24.35
C SER A 524 16.35 -12.07 24.03
N GLU A 525 17.28 -12.09 23.07
CA GLU A 525 17.85 -10.89 22.47
C GLU A 525 16.86 -10.35 21.43
N ILE A 526 15.68 -9.94 21.90
CA ILE A 526 14.72 -9.26 21.03
C ILE A 526 15.35 -7.93 20.60
N LEU A 527 15.72 -7.88 19.33
CA LEU A 527 16.40 -6.79 18.64
C LEU A 527 15.80 -5.41 18.92
N GLU A 528 14.47 -5.35 19.04
CA GLU A 528 13.73 -4.20 19.53
C GLU A 528 12.69 -4.69 20.53
N LYS A 529 12.81 -4.26 21.79
CA LYS A 529 11.89 -4.67 22.87
C LYS A 529 10.47 -4.15 22.58
N ALA A 530 9.67 -4.97 21.93
CA ALA A 530 8.27 -4.73 21.62
C ALA A 530 7.43 -5.96 22.00
N ALA A 531 6.13 -5.78 22.16
CA ALA A 531 5.22 -6.90 22.35
C ALA A 531 5.09 -7.74 21.07
N PHE A 532 5.00 -9.06 21.24
CA PHE A 532 4.94 -10.04 20.14
C PHE A 532 3.84 -11.08 20.37
N HIS A 533 3.65 -11.96 19.39
CA HIS A 533 2.59 -12.97 19.36
C HIS A 533 2.52 -13.77 20.68
N GLY A 534 1.31 -13.90 21.23
CA GLY A 534 1.07 -14.61 22.48
C GLY A 534 1.57 -13.93 23.75
N LEU A 535 2.13 -12.72 23.69
CA LEU A 535 2.56 -12.00 24.90
C LEU A 535 1.37 -11.56 25.75
N ASP A 536 0.31 -11.03 25.15
CA ASP A 536 -0.94 -10.71 25.86
C ASP A 536 -1.60 -11.95 26.47
N HIS A 537 -1.58 -13.09 25.78
CA HIS A 537 -1.96 -14.40 26.34
C HIS A 537 -1.22 -14.69 27.66
N ALA A 538 0.10 -14.49 27.69
CA ALA A 538 0.91 -14.68 28.90
C ALA A 538 0.54 -13.75 30.07
N PHE A 539 -0.07 -12.59 29.80
CA PHE A 539 -0.58 -11.68 30.83
C PHE A 539 -2.00 -12.02 31.29
N ILE A 540 -2.79 -12.67 30.45
CA ILE A 540 -4.19 -13.01 30.74
C ILE A 540 -4.27 -14.35 31.48
N PHE A 541 -3.57 -15.36 30.97
CA PHE A 541 -3.76 -16.75 31.38
C PHE A 541 -2.71 -17.25 32.35
N SER A 542 -1.61 -16.52 32.56
CA SER A 542 -0.53 -16.96 33.44
C SER A 542 0.20 -15.78 34.10
N LYS A 543 1.26 -16.08 34.86
CA LYS A 543 2.18 -15.09 35.43
C LYS A 543 3.35 -14.83 34.47
N GLY A 544 3.04 -14.48 33.22
CA GLY A 544 4.02 -14.12 32.20
C GLY A 544 4.67 -15.30 31.49
N TYR A 545 4.03 -16.45 31.50
CA TYR A 545 4.43 -17.63 30.75
C TYR A 545 3.52 -17.88 29.53
N SER A 546 4.11 -18.23 28.39
CA SER A 546 3.37 -18.81 27.28
C SER A 546 4.27 -19.76 26.52
N SER A 547 3.86 -21.03 26.40
CA SER A 547 4.44 -22.10 25.58
C SER A 547 5.96 -22.27 25.70
N ASN A 548 6.74 -21.42 25.05
CA ASN A 548 8.19 -21.48 24.93
C ASN A 548 8.94 -20.36 25.67
N PHE A 549 8.24 -19.37 26.25
CA PHE A 549 8.87 -18.27 26.98
C PHE A 549 8.25 -17.97 28.36
N GLU A 550 9.05 -17.38 29.25
CA GLU A 550 8.64 -16.93 30.58
C GLU A 550 9.26 -15.57 30.91
N ILE A 551 8.47 -14.65 31.44
CA ILE A 551 8.93 -13.38 31.99
C ILE A 551 9.38 -13.60 33.42
N SER A 552 10.68 -13.43 33.72
CA SER A 552 11.20 -13.70 35.06
C SER A 552 12.26 -12.69 35.51
N PRO A 553 12.13 -12.06 36.70
CA PRO A 553 11.03 -12.22 37.65
C PRO A 553 9.74 -11.54 37.16
N TYR A 554 8.57 -12.09 37.49
CA TYR A 554 7.29 -11.44 37.22
C TYR A 554 7.04 -10.34 38.26
N THR A 555 7.23 -9.06 37.89
CA THR A 555 7.20 -7.97 38.88
C THR A 555 5.78 -7.46 39.13
N LYS A 556 5.63 -6.64 40.18
CA LYS A 556 4.37 -5.94 40.49
C LYS A 556 3.89 -5.05 39.33
N ARG A 557 4.80 -4.58 38.47
CA ARG A 557 4.44 -3.82 37.26
C ARG A 557 3.73 -4.72 36.26
N GLU A 558 4.27 -5.91 35.99
CA GLU A 558 3.64 -6.89 35.11
C GLU A 558 2.30 -7.37 35.68
N GLU A 559 2.22 -7.62 36.99
CA GLU A 559 0.96 -7.94 37.67
C GLU A 559 -0.10 -6.84 37.51
N THR A 560 0.31 -5.57 37.59
CA THR A 560 -0.59 -4.43 37.36
C THR A 560 -1.09 -4.41 35.91
N MET A 561 -0.23 -4.69 34.94
CA MET A 561 -0.63 -4.78 33.53
C MET A 561 -1.61 -5.93 33.27
N SER A 562 -1.34 -7.11 33.84
CA SER A 562 -2.27 -8.26 33.81
C SER A 562 -3.64 -7.88 34.35
N LYS A 563 -3.70 -7.17 35.48
CA LYS A 563 -4.95 -6.69 36.07
C LYS A 563 -5.68 -5.70 35.16
N ILE A 564 -4.98 -4.77 34.51
CA ILE A 564 -5.57 -3.81 33.56
C ILE A 564 -6.17 -4.56 32.37
N LEU A 565 -5.39 -5.41 31.72
CA LEU A 565 -5.81 -6.19 30.55
C LEU A 565 -7.01 -7.09 30.87
N CYS A 566 -6.95 -7.85 31.97
CA CYS A 566 -8.08 -8.68 32.39
C CYS A 566 -9.30 -7.83 32.75
N THR A 567 -9.15 -6.63 33.34
CA THR A 567 -10.30 -5.75 33.65
C THR A 567 -10.99 -5.28 32.37
N MET A 568 -10.20 -4.87 31.38
CA MET A 568 -10.70 -4.47 30.07
C MET A 568 -11.51 -5.60 29.40
N LEU A 569 -10.94 -6.81 29.37
CA LEU A 569 -11.60 -8.00 28.79
C LEU A 569 -12.87 -8.38 29.56
N THR A 570 -12.79 -8.46 30.89
CA THR A 570 -13.94 -8.82 31.72
C THR A 570 -15.06 -7.78 31.70
N ASN A 571 -14.76 -6.49 31.52
CA ASN A 571 -15.76 -5.46 31.29
C ASN A 571 -16.49 -5.67 29.96
N PHE A 572 -15.75 -5.98 28.89
CA PHE A 572 -16.34 -6.29 27.60
C PHE A 572 -17.28 -7.49 27.69
N VAL A 573 -16.85 -8.60 28.31
CA VAL A 573 -17.69 -9.78 28.55
C VAL A 573 -18.98 -9.44 29.31
N LYS A 574 -18.90 -8.53 30.29
CA LYS A 574 -20.06 -8.15 31.11
C LYS A 574 -21.04 -7.20 30.42
N LYS A 575 -20.52 -6.24 29.64
CA LYS A 575 -21.26 -5.04 29.20
C LYS A 575 -21.29 -4.83 27.70
N GLY A 576 -20.40 -5.48 26.96
CA GLY A 576 -20.13 -5.19 25.55
C GLY A 576 -19.28 -3.95 25.34
N ASP A 577 -18.70 -3.40 26.41
CA ASP A 577 -17.83 -2.23 26.38
C ASP A 577 -16.63 -2.49 27.32
N PRO A 578 -15.38 -2.45 26.81
CA PRO A 578 -14.18 -2.69 27.60
C PRO A 578 -13.84 -1.54 28.56
N SER A 579 -14.51 -0.39 28.43
CA SER A 579 -14.11 0.86 29.07
C SER A 579 -14.25 0.85 30.59
N THR A 580 -13.39 1.63 31.23
CA THR A 580 -13.55 2.08 32.62
C THR A 580 -13.95 3.56 32.62
N SER A 581 -14.29 4.16 33.77
CA SER A 581 -14.73 5.58 33.87
C SER A 581 -13.71 6.64 33.39
N ARG A 582 -12.51 6.23 32.93
CA ARG A 582 -11.52 7.08 32.25
C ARG A 582 -11.19 6.49 30.88
N LEU A 583 -11.73 7.10 29.83
CA LEU A 583 -11.32 6.85 28.44
C LEU A 583 -10.37 7.98 27.99
N LEU A 584 -9.31 7.60 27.27
CA LEU A 584 -8.58 8.49 26.40
C LEU A 584 -9.10 8.23 24.99
N GLU A 585 -9.84 9.19 24.42
CA GLU A 585 -10.13 9.19 22.99
C GLU A 585 -8.80 9.40 22.24
N GLY A 586 -8.52 8.54 21.26
CA GLY A 586 -7.31 8.60 20.44
C GLY A 586 -7.61 8.16 19.02
N GLU A 587 -6.83 8.65 18.05
CA GLU A 587 -6.94 8.24 16.66
C GLU A 587 -6.42 6.81 16.46
N ILE A 588 -7.11 6.04 15.64
CA ILE A 588 -6.71 4.70 15.23
C ILE A 588 -5.43 4.81 14.38
N HIS A 589 -4.29 4.35 14.90
CA HIS A 589 -3.01 4.34 14.19
C HIS A 589 -2.67 2.93 13.67
N PHE A 590 -3.40 2.44 12.66
CA PHE A 590 -2.94 1.32 11.84
C PHE A 590 -1.95 1.82 10.77
N PRO A 591 -0.92 1.03 10.38
CA PRO A 591 -0.24 1.29 9.13
C PRO A 591 -1.28 1.22 8.01
N ASP A 592 -1.34 2.25 7.17
CA ASP A 592 -2.33 2.41 6.10
C ASP A 592 -2.49 1.12 5.25
N ALA A 593 -3.45 0.24 5.59
CA ALA A 593 -3.70 -0.95 4.79
C ALA A 593 -4.29 -0.62 3.43
N GLN A 594 -4.52 0.67 3.09
CA GLN A 594 -4.79 1.04 1.70
C GLN A 594 -3.73 0.50 0.75
N PHE A 595 -2.45 0.38 1.16
CA PHE A 595 -1.45 -0.24 0.28
C PHE A 595 -1.83 -1.69 -0.07
N TRP A 596 -1.97 -2.57 0.92
CA TRP A 596 -2.30 -3.98 0.70
C TRP A 596 -3.72 -4.20 0.15
N ASN A 597 -4.67 -3.35 0.53
CA ASN A 597 -6.06 -3.40 0.05
C ASN A 597 -6.16 -2.93 -1.40
N THR A 598 -5.46 -1.85 -1.76
CA THR A 598 -5.43 -1.33 -3.14
C THR A 598 -4.64 -2.27 -4.03
N GLU A 599 -3.50 -2.80 -3.58
CA GLU A 599 -2.71 -3.76 -4.36
C GLU A 599 -3.50 -5.06 -4.57
N ALA A 600 -4.09 -5.65 -3.52
CA ALA A 600 -4.91 -6.86 -3.64
C ALA A 600 -6.18 -6.64 -4.49
N GLU A 601 -6.82 -5.48 -4.41
CA GLU A 601 -7.97 -5.13 -5.25
C GLU A 601 -7.56 -4.86 -6.70
N LEU A 602 -6.41 -4.21 -6.93
CA LEU A 602 -5.81 -4.03 -8.25
C LEU A 602 -5.44 -5.38 -8.87
N ILE A 603 -4.80 -6.27 -8.10
CA ILE A 603 -4.44 -7.63 -8.51
C ILE A 603 -5.69 -8.44 -8.81
N THR A 604 -6.72 -8.40 -7.96
CA THR A 604 -7.98 -9.12 -8.20
C THR A 604 -8.66 -8.61 -9.47
N ARG A 605 -8.65 -7.29 -9.73
CA ARG A 605 -9.14 -6.70 -10.99
C ARG A 605 -8.26 -7.03 -12.19
N TYR A 606 -6.96 -7.27 -12.00
CA TYR A 606 -6.02 -7.68 -13.03
C TYR A 606 -6.19 -9.16 -13.40
N VAL A 607 -6.23 -10.04 -12.39
CA VAL A 607 -6.47 -11.49 -12.50
C VAL A 607 -7.85 -11.77 -13.11
N SER A 608 -8.90 -11.05 -12.69
CA SER A 608 -10.23 -11.17 -13.31
C SER A 608 -10.32 -10.77 -14.79
N LYS A 609 -9.25 -10.15 -15.33
CA LYS A 609 -9.13 -9.81 -16.75
C LYS A 609 -8.23 -10.77 -17.53
N ASP A 610 -7.46 -11.63 -16.86
CA ASP A 610 -6.53 -12.58 -17.48
C ASP A 610 -7.18 -13.94 -17.80
N SER A 611 -8.45 -14.17 -17.46
CA SER A 611 -9.14 -15.43 -17.80
C SER A 611 -9.44 -15.62 -19.30
N GLU A 612 -9.13 -14.63 -20.14
CA GLU A 612 -9.03 -14.80 -21.59
C GLU A 612 -7.94 -13.84 -22.10
N THR A 613 -6.70 -14.29 -22.29
CA THR A 613 -5.90 -13.87 -23.47
C THR A 613 -4.54 -14.60 -23.55
N ASP A 614 -4.25 -15.16 -24.73
CA ASP A 614 -2.89 -15.34 -25.21
C ASP A 614 -2.19 -13.96 -25.23
N LEU A 615 -1.13 -13.81 -24.43
CA LEU A 615 -0.41 -12.55 -24.28
C LEU A 615 0.82 -12.48 -25.22
N ASP A 616 0.73 -11.56 -26.18
CA ASP A 616 1.84 -10.98 -26.93
C ASP A 616 2.60 -9.95 -26.03
N PRO A 617 3.93 -10.08 -25.82
CA PRO A 617 4.70 -9.30 -24.83
C PRO A 617 4.76 -7.77 -25.04
N ASP A 618 4.24 -7.22 -26.13
CA ASP A 618 4.40 -5.79 -26.48
C ASP A 618 3.13 -4.92 -26.33
N ALA A 619 2.07 -5.41 -25.70
CA ALA A 619 0.75 -4.77 -25.78
C ALA A 619 0.30 -3.96 -24.55
N VAL A 620 0.90 -2.79 -24.22
CA VAL A 620 0.12 -1.68 -23.59
C VAL A 620 0.61 -0.27 -24.00
N LEU A 621 0.27 0.14 -25.22
CA LEU A 621 -0.04 1.55 -25.55
C LEU A 621 -1.23 1.52 -26.49
N ASN A 622 -2.26 2.34 -26.25
CA ASN A 622 -3.39 2.39 -27.18
C ASN A 622 -2.95 2.97 -28.54
N ASN A 623 -3.69 2.69 -29.62
CA ASN A 623 -3.29 3.15 -30.97
C ASN A 623 -3.13 4.69 -31.08
N GLU A 624 -3.85 5.48 -30.30
CA GLU A 624 -3.69 6.94 -30.28
C GLU A 624 -2.42 7.37 -29.54
N GLU A 625 -2.09 6.70 -28.43
CA GLU A 625 -0.85 6.90 -27.67
C GLU A 625 0.36 6.48 -28.51
N ARG A 626 0.23 5.41 -29.30
CA ARG A 626 1.24 4.94 -30.25
C ARG A 626 1.50 6.00 -31.34
N VAL A 627 0.45 6.52 -31.97
CA VAL A 627 0.57 7.59 -32.98
C VAL A 627 1.17 8.87 -32.40
N GLN A 628 0.81 9.24 -31.16
CA GLN A 628 1.37 10.41 -30.48
C GLN A 628 2.84 10.22 -30.11
N LEU A 629 3.22 9.06 -29.54
CA LEU A 629 4.61 8.77 -29.19
C LEU A 629 5.50 8.73 -30.44
N PHE A 630 4.99 8.18 -31.55
CA PHE A 630 5.70 8.19 -32.83
C PHE A 630 5.81 9.59 -33.42
N ALA A 631 4.77 10.43 -33.33
CA ALA A 631 4.83 11.82 -33.75
C ALA A 631 5.85 12.63 -32.93
N TYR A 632 5.91 12.41 -31.61
CA TYR A 632 6.90 13.05 -30.73
C TYR A 632 8.33 12.58 -31.03
N ARG A 633 8.55 11.27 -31.23
CA ARG A 633 9.87 10.74 -31.63
C ARG A 633 10.30 11.29 -32.99
N ARG A 634 9.39 11.39 -33.97
CA ARG A 634 9.69 11.96 -35.28
C ARG A 634 10.01 13.45 -35.21
N ALA A 635 9.28 14.23 -34.40
CA ALA A 635 9.57 15.65 -34.20
C ALA A 635 10.91 15.88 -33.47
N PHE A 636 11.21 15.07 -32.45
CA PHE A 636 12.47 15.13 -31.72
C PHE A 636 13.65 14.73 -32.62
N ASN A 637 13.50 13.66 -33.42
CA ASN A 637 14.54 13.25 -34.36
C ASN A 637 14.70 14.25 -35.51
N ALA A 638 13.62 14.83 -36.05
CA ALA A 638 13.68 15.88 -37.06
C ALA A 638 14.40 17.13 -36.53
N LEU A 639 14.22 17.47 -35.25
CA LEU A 639 14.96 18.55 -34.59
C LEU A 639 16.46 18.25 -34.50
N TRP A 640 16.84 17.03 -34.13
CA TRP A 640 18.26 16.64 -34.09
C TRP A 640 18.89 16.48 -35.47
N VAL A 641 18.12 16.08 -36.48
CA VAL A 641 18.54 16.13 -37.88
C VAL A 641 18.72 17.57 -38.33
N LEU A 642 17.83 18.49 -37.96
CA LEU A 642 17.98 19.92 -38.24
C LEU A 642 19.24 20.48 -37.56
N VAL A 643 19.49 20.14 -36.29
CA VAL A 643 20.72 20.51 -35.57
C VAL A 643 21.95 19.92 -36.26
N GLY A 644 21.91 18.65 -36.68
CA GLY A 644 22.99 18.00 -37.42
C GLY A 644 23.26 18.64 -38.78
N ILE A 645 22.20 18.98 -39.53
CA ILE A 645 22.30 19.71 -40.79
C ILE A 645 22.91 21.09 -40.55
N ILE A 646 22.48 21.81 -39.51
CA ILE A 646 23.05 23.12 -39.16
C ILE A 646 24.52 22.98 -38.76
N SER A 647 24.89 21.95 -37.99
CA SER A 647 26.28 21.69 -37.62
C SER A 647 27.15 21.30 -38.81
N ILE A 648 26.64 20.52 -39.77
CA ILE A 648 27.35 20.18 -41.01
C ILE A 648 27.50 21.43 -41.87
N LEU A 649 26.43 22.21 -42.03
CA LEU A 649 26.47 23.40 -42.85
C LEU A 649 27.36 24.50 -42.24
N MET A 650 27.46 24.58 -40.90
CA MET A 650 28.41 25.44 -40.16
C MET A 650 29.89 25.18 -40.50
N THR A 651 30.21 24.04 -41.12
CA THR A 651 31.59 23.71 -41.54
C THR A 651 31.93 24.14 -42.96
N SER A 652 31.00 24.76 -43.71
CA SER A 652 31.28 25.25 -45.07
C SER A 652 31.57 26.76 -45.10
N ASP A 653 32.59 27.17 -45.85
CA ASP A 653 33.06 28.57 -45.91
C ASP A 653 32.04 29.54 -46.51
N ASP A 654 31.10 29.05 -47.32
CA ASP A 654 30.01 29.85 -47.93
C ASP A 654 28.71 29.89 -47.10
N PHE A 655 28.65 29.14 -45.99
CA PHE A 655 27.49 29.04 -45.11
C PHE A 655 26.90 30.38 -44.64
N PRO A 656 27.71 31.40 -44.28
CA PRO A 656 27.18 32.70 -43.85
C PRO A 656 26.33 33.40 -44.91
N LYS A 657 26.62 33.15 -46.20
CA LYS A 657 25.95 33.78 -47.35
C LYS A 657 24.59 33.14 -47.62
N TYR A 658 24.52 31.81 -47.64
CA TYR A 658 23.28 31.08 -47.94
C TYR A 658 22.25 31.18 -46.81
N ILE A 659 22.67 31.18 -45.54
CA ILE A 659 21.75 31.36 -44.41
C ILE A 659 21.16 32.77 -44.36
N ALA A 660 21.98 33.81 -44.58
CA ALA A 660 21.49 35.19 -44.56
C ALA A 660 20.40 35.40 -45.64
N ILE A 661 20.66 34.91 -46.86
CA ILE A 661 19.72 34.97 -47.99
C ILE A 661 18.46 34.15 -47.68
N SER A 662 18.58 32.90 -47.21
CA SER A 662 17.42 32.07 -46.88
C SER A 662 16.56 32.67 -45.76
N CYS A 663 17.17 33.23 -44.72
CA CYS A 663 16.46 33.87 -43.62
C CYS A 663 15.70 35.12 -44.08
N GLU A 664 16.28 35.91 -45.00
CA GLU A 664 15.65 37.11 -45.55
C GLU A 664 14.36 36.80 -46.34
N TYR A 665 14.34 35.72 -47.13
CA TYR A 665 13.17 35.33 -47.94
C TYR A 665 12.13 34.48 -47.19
N THR A 666 12.53 33.79 -46.11
CA THR A 666 11.62 32.93 -45.34
C THR A 666 10.77 33.72 -44.32
N PHE A 667 11.30 34.85 -43.83
CA PHE A 667 10.65 35.65 -42.78
C PHE A 667 9.23 36.13 -43.13
N PRO A 668 8.92 36.64 -44.34
CA PRO A 668 7.56 37.12 -44.66
C PRO A 668 6.50 36.02 -44.57
N PHE A 669 6.84 34.82 -45.05
CA PHE A 669 5.95 33.67 -44.97
C PHE A 669 5.72 33.24 -43.52
N LEU A 670 6.78 33.20 -42.72
CA LEU A 670 6.70 32.93 -41.29
C LEU A 670 5.91 34.01 -40.53
N ALA A 671 6.06 35.28 -40.91
CA ALA A 671 5.35 36.38 -40.28
C ALA A 671 3.83 36.27 -40.51
N VAL A 672 3.40 35.97 -41.75
CA VAL A 672 1.98 35.76 -42.07
C VAL A 672 1.41 34.54 -41.32
N LEU A 673 2.11 33.41 -41.37
CA LEU A 673 1.67 32.20 -40.64
C LEU A 673 1.64 32.41 -39.14
N GLY A 674 2.62 33.13 -38.59
CA GLY A 674 2.72 33.44 -37.18
C GLY A 674 1.61 34.33 -36.67
N VAL A 675 1.30 35.41 -37.40
CA VAL A 675 0.19 36.30 -37.05
C VAL A 675 -1.14 35.55 -37.14
N LEU A 676 -1.38 34.80 -38.22
CA LEU A 676 -2.63 34.06 -38.40
C LEU A 676 -2.81 32.93 -37.36
N GLY A 677 -1.78 32.13 -37.14
CA GLY A 677 -1.81 31.02 -36.19
C GLY A 677 -1.99 31.48 -34.75
N ASN A 678 -1.29 32.54 -34.34
CA ASN A 678 -1.46 33.11 -32.99
C ASN A 678 -2.81 33.83 -32.84
N ALA A 679 -3.35 34.46 -33.90
CA ALA A 679 -4.68 35.06 -33.87
C ALA A 679 -5.78 33.99 -33.67
N ILE A 680 -5.67 32.85 -34.35
CA ILE A 680 -6.58 31.71 -34.13
C ILE A 680 -6.45 31.17 -32.70
N THR A 681 -5.21 31.01 -32.21
CA THR A 681 -4.94 30.56 -30.84
C THR A 681 -5.58 31.49 -29.81
N LEU A 682 -5.37 32.79 -29.95
CA LEU A 682 -5.98 33.85 -29.14
C LEU A 682 -7.51 33.75 -29.16
N PHE A 683 -8.13 33.64 -30.35
CA PHE A 683 -9.58 33.59 -30.50
C PHE A 683 -10.21 32.32 -29.89
N VAL A 684 -9.55 31.16 -30.03
CA VAL A 684 -10.05 29.88 -29.52
C VAL A 684 -9.90 29.79 -28.00
N LEU A 685 -8.76 30.22 -27.44
CA LEU A 685 -8.52 30.18 -26.00
C LEU A 685 -9.43 31.13 -25.21
N LEU A 686 -9.80 32.27 -25.79
CA LEU A 686 -10.74 33.23 -25.18
C LEU A 686 -12.22 32.86 -25.35
N SER A 687 -12.54 31.75 -26.04
CA SER A 687 -13.92 31.31 -26.18
C SER A 687 -14.52 30.83 -24.85
N LYS A 688 -15.84 31.02 -24.66
CA LYS A 688 -16.54 30.63 -23.43
C LYS A 688 -16.32 29.16 -23.02
N SER A 689 -16.16 28.26 -24.00
CA SER A 689 -15.92 26.82 -23.79
C SER A 689 -14.50 26.48 -23.35
N MET A 690 -13.53 27.37 -23.59
CA MET A 690 -12.11 27.17 -23.30
C MET A 690 -11.59 28.09 -22.19
N ARG A 691 -12.40 29.01 -21.68
CA ARG A 691 -11.95 30.06 -20.79
C ARG A 691 -11.49 29.50 -19.44
N SER A 692 -10.23 29.72 -19.10
CA SER A 692 -9.62 29.43 -17.79
C SER A 692 -8.45 30.39 -17.55
N SER A 693 -8.05 30.60 -16.29
CA SER A 693 -6.93 31.52 -15.96
C SER A 693 -5.67 31.20 -16.76
N THR A 694 -5.31 29.92 -16.89
CA THR A 694 -4.13 29.51 -17.65
C THR A 694 -4.29 29.75 -19.16
N ASN A 695 -5.50 29.56 -19.71
CA ASN A 695 -5.76 29.79 -21.13
C ASN A 695 -5.81 31.28 -21.46
N GLU A 696 -6.24 32.14 -20.54
CA GLU A 696 -6.17 33.59 -20.68
C GLU A 696 -4.71 34.08 -20.71
N MET A 697 -3.83 33.48 -19.91
CA MET A 697 -2.39 33.79 -19.93
C MET A 697 -1.70 33.29 -21.20
N LEU A 698 -2.05 32.10 -21.69
CA LEU A 698 -1.59 31.59 -22.99
C LEU A 698 -2.11 32.45 -24.15
N ALA A 699 -3.33 32.98 -24.04
CA ALA A 699 -3.88 33.94 -24.98
C ALA A 699 -3.10 35.27 -24.97
N ALA A 700 -2.73 35.78 -23.79
CA ALA A 700 -1.87 36.96 -23.66
C ALA A 700 -0.46 36.74 -24.25
N ALA A 701 0.11 35.55 -24.07
CA ALA A 701 1.37 35.17 -24.73
C ALA A 701 1.23 35.16 -26.26
N ALA A 702 0.15 34.61 -26.81
CA ALA A 702 -0.11 34.62 -28.25
C ALA A 702 -0.27 36.05 -28.80
N LEU A 703 -0.92 36.95 -28.06
CA LEU A 703 -1.00 38.38 -28.43
C LEU A 703 0.38 39.04 -28.44
N SER A 704 1.21 38.76 -27.43
CA SER A 704 2.58 39.24 -27.36
C SER A 704 3.43 38.73 -28.55
N ASP A 705 3.25 37.46 -28.93
CA ASP A 705 3.95 36.90 -30.09
C ASP A 705 3.53 37.57 -31.42
N ILE A 706 2.25 37.92 -31.58
CA ILE A 706 1.76 38.72 -32.72
C ILE A 706 2.47 40.08 -32.76
N LEU A 707 2.47 40.81 -31.64
CA LEU A 707 3.09 42.13 -31.55
C LEU A 707 4.60 42.07 -31.83
N TYR A 708 5.28 41.02 -31.35
CA TYR A 708 6.70 40.80 -31.62
C TYR A 708 6.95 40.64 -33.13
N ILE A 709 6.17 39.80 -33.81
CA ILE A 709 6.32 39.57 -35.25
C ILE A 709 6.08 40.87 -36.04
N ILE A 710 5.06 41.66 -35.64
CA ILE A 710 4.75 42.95 -36.25
C ILE A 710 5.92 43.94 -36.10
N PHE A 711 6.43 44.13 -34.88
CA PHE A 711 7.53 45.06 -34.64
C PHE A 711 8.86 44.58 -35.24
N MET A 712 9.01 43.27 -35.48
CA MET A 712 10.23 42.69 -36.03
C MET A 712 10.29 42.84 -37.55
N THR A 713 9.11 42.92 -38.18
CA THR A 713 8.97 42.99 -39.63
C THR A 713 9.74 44.17 -40.25
N PRO A 714 9.66 45.42 -39.73
CA PRO A 714 10.46 46.52 -40.23
C PRO A 714 11.98 46.30 -40.16
N ASN A 715 12.47 45.62 -39.12
CA ASN A 715 13.89 45.31 -38.93
C ASN A 715 14.40 44.27 -39.94
N GLN A 716 13.53 43.40 -40.45
CA GLN A 716 13.89 42.46 -41.51
C GLN A 716 13.73 43.07 -42.90
N MET A 717 12.69 43.88 -43.11
CA MET A 717 12.50 44.62 -44.37
C MET A 717 13.62 45.62 -44.65
N SER A 718 14.18 46.25 -43.62
CA SER A 718 15.27 47.23 -43.76
C SER A 718 16.60 46.63 -44.25
N ARG A 719 16.66 45.31 -44.46
CA ARG A 719 17.84 44.60 -44.99
C ARG A 719 17.67 44.14 -46.43
N TRP A 720 16.46 44.24 -46.99
CA TRP A 720 16.21 43.80 -48.36
C TRP A 720 16.77 44.80 -49.38
N PRO A 721 17.60 44.35 -50.34
CA PRO A 721 18.24 45.24 -51.31
C PRO A 721 17.26 46.16 -52.07
N SER A 722 16.06 45.64 -52.37
CA SER A 722 14.99 46.37 -53.07
C SER A 722 14.29 47.45 -52.23
N ILE A 723 14.43 47.39 -50.90
CA ILE A 723 13.83 48.34 -49.94
C ILE A 723 14.89 49.29 -49.38
N VAL A 724 16.15 48.85 -49.25
CA VAL A 724 17.25 49.64 -48.70
C VAL A 724 17.61 50.82 -49.60
N SER A 725 17.68 50.59 -50.90
CA SER A 725 18.15 51.59 -51.86
C SER A 725 17.21 51.74 -53.04
N THR A 726 16.87 52.98 -53.35
CA THR A 726 16.16 53.40 -54.57
C THR A 726 17.08 54.23 -55.43
N ASP A 727 16.78 54.34 -56.72
CA ASP A 727 17.59 55.19 -57.61
C ASP A 727 17.39 56.66 -57.19
N CYS A 728 18.48 57.43 -57.08
CA CYS A 728 18.40 58.82 -56.66
C CYS A 728 17.63 59.64 -57.71
N ILE A 729 16.74 60.52 -57.27
CA ILE A 729 15.94 61.39 -58.16
C ILE A 729 16.87 62.28 -59.02
N ASP A 730 18.02 62.68 -58.47
CA ASP A 730 18.97 63.59 -59.13
C ASP A 730 20.07 62.87 -59.95
N ASP A 731 20.27 61.56 -59.74
CA ASP A 731 21.24 60.76 -60.49
C ASP A 731 20.84 59.27 -60.47
N PRO A 732 20.21 58.77 -61.55
CA PRO A 732 19.76 57.38 -61.64
C PRO A 732 20.89 56.34 -61.59
N SER A 733 22.15 56.76 -61.83
CA SER A 733 23.31 55.86 -61.72
C SER A 733 23.75 55.62 -60.27
N ARG A 734 23.18 56.37 -59.32
CA ARG A 734 23.52 56.36 -57.91
C ARG A 734 22.36 55.81 -57.08
N LYS A 735 22.70 54.94 -56.12
CA LYS A 735 21.75 54.33 -55.18
C LYS A 735 21.62 55.23 -53.95
N CYS A 736 20.42 55.77 -53.69
CA CYS A 736 20.09 56.55 -52.49
C CYS A 736 19.33 55.68 -51.47
N PRO A 737 19.44 55.95 -50.16
CA PRO A 737 18.59 55.30 -49.17
C PRO A 737 17.11 55.57 -49.46
N SER A 738 16.26 54.54 -49.41
CA SER A 738 14.83 54.74 -49.59
C SER A 738 14.22 55.52 -48.42
N SER A 739 13.04 56.13 -48.62
CA SER A 739 12.28 56.80 -47.55
C SER A 739 11.99 55.86 -46.37
N PHE A 740 11.77 54.56 -46.63
CA PHE A 740 11.61 53.56 -45.58
C PHE A 740 12.92 53.32 -44.82
N HIS A 741 14.06 53.25 -45.52
CA HIS A 741 15.36 53.03 -44.87
C HIS A 741 15.74 54.22 -43.99
N MET A 742 15.44 55.46 -44.41
CA MET A 742 15.62 56.65 -43.57
C MET A 742 14.67 56.65 -42.36
N TRP A 743 13.38 56.39 -42.57
CA TRP A 743 12.41 56.26 -41.47
C TRP A 743 12.82 55.19 -40.47
N PHE A 744 13.28 54.02 -40.96
CA PHE A 744 13.78 52.95 -40.10
C PHE A 744 15.06 53.37 -39.37
N ALA A 745 16.00 54.05 -40.03
CA ALA A 745 17.22 54.53 -39.39
C ALA A 745 16.94 55.50 -38.24
N GLU A 746 15.95 56.38 -38.39
CA GLU A 746 15.48 57.31 -37.34
C GLU A 746 14.74 56.56 -36.21
N ASN A 747 13.91 55.57 -36.55
CA ASN A 747 13.02 54.91 -35.58
C ASN A 747 13.54 53.56 -35.05
N LYS A 748 14.69 53.06 -35.51
CA LYS A 748 15.21 51.72 -35.16
C LYS A 748 15.37 51.53 -33.65
N HIS A 749 15.73 52.58 -32.93
CA HIS A 749 15.91 52.54 -31.48
C HIS A 749 14.56 52.38 -30.75
N HIS A 750 13.51 53.05 -31.23
CA HIS A 750 12.14 52.89 -30.72
C HIS A 750 11.55 51.51 -31.02
N LEU A 751 11.81 50.98 -32.23
CA LEU A 751 11.37 49.63 -32.61
C LEU A 751 12.11 48.54 -31.81
N ALA A 752 13.43 48.68 -31.61
CA ALA A 752 14.20 47.77 -30.78
C ALA A 752 13.72 47.75 -29.32
N PHE A 753 13.35 48.93 -28.79
CA PHE A 753 12.71 49.06 -27.48
C PHE A 753 11.41 48.23 -27.38
N LEU A 754 10.47 48.43 -28.32
CA LEU A 754 9.19 47.72 -28.35
C LEU A 754 9.39 46.20 -28.50
N LEU A 755 10.33 45.79 -29.35
CA LEU A 755 10.67 44.39 -29.58
C LEU A 755 11.15 43.68 -28.31
N ASN A 756 12.08 44.31 -27.59
CA ASN A 756 12.63 43.75 -26.36
C ASN A 756 11.56 43.67 -25.26
N TRP A 757 10.72 44.70 -25.15
CA TRP A 757 9.64 44.71 -24.16
C TRP A 757 8.61 43.61 -24.41
N VAL A 758 8.11 43.49 -25.65
CA VAL A 758 7.12 42.47 -26.01
C VAL A 758 7.71 41.07 -25.91
N SER A 759 8.98 40.87 -26.31
CA SER A 759 9.67 39.59 -26.13
C SER A 759 9.81 39.19 -24.65
N ALA A 760 10.17 40.15 -23.78
CA ALA A 760 10.23 39.93 -22.34
C ALA A 760 8.83 39.62 -21.77
N ALA A 761 7.80 40.33 -22.24
CA ALA A 761 6.42 40.09 -21.83
C ALA A 761 5.95 38.66 -22.16
N SER A 762 6.20 38.19 -23.39
CA SER A 762 5.89 36.82 -23.81
C SER A 762 6.56 35.79 -22.88
N THR A 763 7.86 36.00 -22.59
CA THR A 763 8.64 35.12 -21.71
C THR A 763 8.05 35.03 -20.31
N TRP A 764 7.68 36.18 -19.71
CA TRP A 764 7.07 36.20 -18.38
C TRP A 764 5.71 35.52 -18.34
N PHE A 765 4.87 35.68 -19.37
CA PHE A 765 3.60 34.94 -19.45
C PHE A 765 3.82 33.42 -19.46
N ILE A 766 4.81 32.93 -20.20
CA ILE A 766 5.14 31.49 -20.25
C ILE A 766 5.69 30.99 -18.91
N VAL A 767 6.53 31.79 -18.22
CA VAL A 767 7.00 31.47 -16.86
C VAL A 767 5.81 31.35 -15.90
N THR A 768 4.86 32.27 -15.96
CA THR A 768 3.70 32.23 -15.06
C THR A 768 2.77 31.07 -15.39
N VAL A 769 2.57 30.73 -16.67
CA VAL A 769 1.81 29.50 -17.06
C VAL A 769 2.49 28.25 -16.51
N SER A 770 3.83 28.19 -16.56
CA SER A 770 4.60 27.07 -16.03
C SER A 770 4.46 26.95 -14.51
N PHE A 771 4.48 28.08 -13.81
CA PHE A 771 4.26 28.14 -12.37
C PHE A 771 2.83 27.72 -11.98
N ASP A 772 1.81 28.28 -12.65
CA ASP A 772 0.40 27.94 -12.43
C ASP A 772 0.16 26.43 -12.58
N ARG A 773 0.77 25.80 -13.58
CA ARG A 773 0.68 24.35 -13.78
C ARG A 773 1.43 23.54 -12.73
N LEU A 774 2.63 23.94 -12.35
CA LEU A 774 3.38 23.29 -11.29
C LEU A 774 2.64 23.38 -9.94
N TYR A 775 2.01 24.53 -9.67
CA TYR A 775 1.23 24.75 -8.47
C TYR A 775 -0.07 23.93 -8.46
N ALA A 776 -0.81 23.92 -9.58
CA ALA A 776 -2.02 23.10 -9.73
C ALA A 776 -1.75 21.60 -9.50
N ILE A 777 -0.58 21.11 -9.93
CA ILE A 777 -0.14 19.73 -9.68
C ILE A 777 0.13 19.48 -8.18
N LYS A 778 0.68 20.46 -7.46
CA LYS A 778 1.05 20.32 -6.04
C LYS A 778 -0.12 20.47 -5.07
N ALA A 779 -1.19 21.21 -5.41
CA ALA A 779 -2.27 21.54 -4.47
C ALA A 779 -3.70 21.48 -5.09
N PRO A 780 -4.21 20.29 -5.48
CA PRO A 780 -5.42 20.15 -6.31
C PRO A 780 -6.78 20.51 -5.67
N PHE A 781 -6.89 20.81 -4.37
CA PHE A 781 -8.21 20.98 -3.70
C PHE A 781 -8.45 22.31 -2.96
N SER A 782 -7.61 23.34 -3.14
CA SER A 782 -7.93 24.66 -2.58
C SER A 782 -8.76 25.50 -3.56
N ALA A 783 -10.08 25.31 -3.55
CA ALA A 783 -11.01 26.17 -4.30
C ALA A 783 -10.90 27.67 -3.92
N ARG A 784 -10.28 27.98 -2.77
CA ARG A 784 -9.98 29.34 -2.29
C ARG A 784 -8.64 29.92 -2.80
N SER A 785 -7.70 29.10 -3.30
CA SER A 785 -6.37 29.58 -3.75
C SER A 785 -6.26 29.75 -5.27
N GLN A 786 -7.08 29.07 -6.07
CA GLN A 786 -7.16 29.36 -7.52
C GLN A 786 -7.61 30.81 -7.76
N THR A 787 -8.45 31.36 -6.87
CA THR A 787 -8.83 32.78 -6.82
C THR A 787 -7.72 33.66 -6.22
N TYR A 788 -6.91 33.15 -5.30
CA TYR A 788 -5.80 33.90 -4.66
C TYR A 788 -4.62 34.10 -5.63
N CYS A 789 -4.23 33.05 -6.37
CA CYS A 789 -3.20 33.13 -7.41
C CYS A 789 -3.66 33.97 -8.61
N SER A 790 -4.94 33.90 -8.98
CA SER A 790 -5.55 34.78 -9.99
C SER A 790 -5.48 36.26 -9.59
N ARG A 791 -5.79 36.60 -8.32
CA ARG A 791 -5.71 37.98 -7.81
C ARG A 791 -4.27 38.51 -7.68
N HIS A 792 -3.31 37.68 -7.23
CA HIS A 792 -1.90 38.09 -7.14
C HIS A 792 -1.22 38.21 -8.52
N ASN A 793 -1.51 37.28 -9.45
CA ASN A 793 -1.03 37.38 -10.83
C ASN A 793 -1.57 38.63 -11.54
N LEU A 794 -2.77 39.10 -11.17
CA LEU A 794 -3.36 40.33 -11.70
C LEU A 794 -2.56 41.61 -11.34
N PHE A 795 -1.75 41.59 -10.28
CA PHE A 795 -0.95 42.76 -9.87
C PHE A 795 0.54 42.60 -10.17
N VAL A 796 1.09 41.41 -9.95
CA VAL A 796 2.52 41.15 -10.16
C VAL A 796 2.89 41.20 -11.64
N ILE A 797 2.04 40.68 -12.53
CA ILE A 797 2.34 40.66 -13.96
C ILE A 797 2.30 42.06 -14.57
N PRO A 798 1.25 42.90 -14.37
CA PRO A 798 1.28 44.28 -14.87
C PRO A 798 2.39 45.10 -14.24
N PHE A 799 2.76 44.87 -12.98
CA PHE A 799 3.87 45.55 -12.33
C PHE A 799 5.23 45.18 -12.92
N ILE A 800 5.47 43.89 -13.20
CA ILE A 800 6.70 43.43 -13.91
C ILE A 800 6.71 43.94 -15.35
N LEU A 801 5.57 43.91 -16.06
CA LEU A 801 5.44 44.45 -17.41
C LEU A 801 5.64 45.98 -17.45
N PHE A 802 5.19 46.69 -16.42
CA PHE A 802 5.40 48.13 -16.25
C PHE A 802 6.86 48.45 -15.92
N LEU A 803 7.49 47.73 -14.99
CA LEU A 803 8.90 47.90 -14.66
C LEU A 803 9.80 47.61 -15.87
N THR A 804 9.52 46.52 -16.59
CA THR A 804 10.26 46.17 -17.82
C THR A 804 10.05 47.23 -18.91
N GLY A 805 8.81 47.73 -19.10
CA GLY A 805 8.52 48.83 -20.01
C GLY A 805 9.23 50.14 -19.62
N ALA A 806 9.19 50.51 -18.34
CA ALA A 806 9.81 51.72 -17.81
C ALA A 806 11.35 51.69 -17.90
N SER A 807 11.98 50.55 -17.58
CA SER A 807 13.43 50.36 -17.73
C SER A 807 13.86 50.42 -19.20
N CYS A 808 13.16 49.73 -20.09
CA CYS A 808 13.40 49.79 -21.52
C CYS A 808 13.22 51.24 -22.06
N PHE A 809 12.24 51.99 -21.56
CA PHE A 809 11.95 53.37 -22.00
C PHE A 809 13.04 54.33 -21.55
N HIS A 810 13.53 54.19 -20.31
CA HIS A 810 14.62 55.00 -19.77
C HIS A 810 15.93 54.86 -20.56
N MET A 811 16.25 53.66 -21.06
CA MET A 811 17.41 53.45 -21.93
C MET A 811 17.27 54.14 -23.29
N ASN A 812 16.09 54.10 -23.90
CA ASN A 812 15.84 54.75 -25.18
C ASN A 812 16.03 56.28 -25.08
N PHE A 813 15.54 56.90 -24.01
CA PHE A 813 15.67 58.33 -23.77
C PHE A 813 17.12 58.78 -23.53
N LYS A 814 17.94 57.97 -22.85
CA LYS A 814 19.37 58.27 -22.59
C LYS A 814 20.26 58.09 -23.82
N LEU A 815 19.93 57.14 -24.71
CA LEU A 815 20.62 56.95 -25.99
C LEU A 815 20.35 58.11 -26.98
N LEU A 816 19.20 58.79 -26.84
CA LEU A 816 18.88 60.00 -27.61
C LEU A 816 19.60 61.25 -27.06
N ASP A 817 19.82 61.31 -25.75
CA ASP A 817 20.50 62.43 -25.07
C ASP A 817 22.01 62.48 -25.39
N ASP A 818 22.65 61.32 -25.58
CA ASP A 818 24.09 61.20 -25.96
C ASP A 818 24.41 61.74 -27.38
N HIS A 819 23.40 61.94 -28.24
CA HIS A 819 23.60 62.60 -29.52
C HIS A 819 23.45 64.13 -29.47
N GLY A 820 23.04 64.71 -28.32
CA GLY A 820 22.63 66.12 -28.22
C GLY A 820 23.52 67.05 -27.36
N THR A 821 24.46 66.57 -26.55
CA THR A 821 25.22 67.45 -25.64
C THR A 821 26.72 67.16 -25.60
N THR A 822 27.49 67.85 -26.43
CA THR A 822 28.93 68.05 -26.25
C THR A 822 29.15 69.19 -25.24
N ASN A 823 29.35 68.85 -23.96
CA ASN A 823 30.13 69.59 -22.94
C ASN A 823 29.68 69.20 -21.52
N GLY A 824 30.29 68.16 -20.96
CA GLY A 824 30.19 67.80 -19.55
C GLY A 824 31.53 67.29 -19.04
N THR A 825 31.92 67.67 -17.83
CA THR A 825 33.22 67.30 -17.24
C THR A 825 33.36 65.79 -17.04
N ALA A 826 34.59 65.26 -17.21
CA ALA A 826 34.91 63.83 -17.20
C ALA A 826 34.47 63.02 -15.95
N VAL A 827 34.15 63.70 -14.84
CA VAL A 827 33.62 63.07 -13.61
C VAL A 827 32.11 62.80 -13.71
N MET A 828 31.35 63.69 -14.38
CA MET A 828 29.92 63.51 -14.63
C MET A 828 29.65 62.44 -15.70
N GLU A 829 30.56 62.32 -16.67
CA GLU A 829 30.50 61.32 -17.74
C GLU A 829 30.73 59.89 -17.21
N LYS A 830 31.73 59.69 -16.34
CA LYS A 830 31.97 58.39 -15.67
C LYS A 830 30.80 57.95 -14.79
N THR A 831 30.16 58.88 -14.08
CA THR A 831 29.03 58.57 -13.19
C THR A 831 27.77 58.25 -14.01
N LYS A 832 27.51 58.99 -15.10
CA LYS A 832 26.42 58.70 -16.05
C LYS A 832 26.59 57.37 -16.77
N GLN A 833 27.83 57.03 -17.16
CA GLN A 833 28.16 55.77 -17.83
C GLN A 833 28.08 54.57 -16.87
N SER A 834 28.48 54.74 -15.60
CA SER A 834 28.34 53.72 -14.55
C SER A 834 26.87 53.44 -14.22
N VAL A 835 26.03 54.47 -14.14
CA VAL A 835 24.57 54.30 -13.96
C VAL A 835 23.92 53.67 -15.18
N LEU A 836 24.34 54.04 -16.39
CA LEU A 836 23.84 53.42 -17.62
C LEU A 836 24.22 51.95 -17.70
N GLN A 837 25.49 51.59 -17.44
CA GLN A 837 25.95 50.21 -17.36
C GLN A 837 25.20 49.42 -16.28
N PHE A 838 25.00 50.00 -15.10
CA PHE A 838 24.24 49.37 -14.02
C PHE A 838 22.79 49.10 -14.42
N MET A 839 22.12 50.04 -15.11
CA MET A 839 20.77 49.86 -15.63
C MET A 839 20.71 48.83 -16.77
N THR A 840 21.70 48.79 -17.67
CA THR A 840 21.83 47.75 -18.70
C THR A 840 21.96 46.36 -18.07
N ILE A 841 22.79 46.23 -17.04
CA ILE A 841 23.00 44.98 -16.31
C ILE A 841 21.73 44.57 -15.58
N LEU A 842 21.06 45.51 -14.89
CA LEU A 842 19.79 45.25 -14.21
C LEU A 842 18.72 44.77 -15.20
N MET A 843 18.61 45.41 -16.35
CA MET A 843 17.69 44.99 -17.42
C MET A 843 18.04 43.61 -17.93
N PHE A 844 19.31 43.35 -18.23
CA PHE A 844 19.78 42.04 -18.67
C PHE A 844 19.41 40.94 -17.66
N VAL A 845 19.63 41.20 -16.38
CA VAL A 845 19.29 40.26 -15.30
C VAL A 845 17.79 40.02 -15.21
N PHE A 846 16.95 41.06 -15.23
CA PHE A 846 15.50 40.91 -15.06
C PHE A 846 14.73 40.48 -16.32
N HIS A 847 15.22 40.79 -17.52
CA HIS A 847 14.52 40.50 -18.78
C HIS A 847 14.94 39.16 -19.38
N ILE A 848 16.16 38.72 -19.10
CA ILE A 848 16.75 37.54 -19.74
C ILE A 848 17.14 36.51 -18.69
N VAL A 849 17.98 36.86 -17.72
CA VAL A 849 18.55 35.85 -16.79
C VAL A 849 17.49 35.26 -15.87
N ILE A 850 16.76 36.10 -15.12
CA ILE A 850 15.76 35.65 -14.15
C ILE A 850 14.63 34.85 -14.82
N PRO A 851 13.99 35.33 -15.90
CA PRO A 851 12.92 34.58 -16.54
C PRO A 851 13.40 33.25 -17.11
N MET A 852 14.61 33.20 -17.69
CA MET A 852 15.17 31.96 -18.23
C MET A 852 15.51 30.97 -17.12
N ILE A 853 16.08 31.42 -16.00
CA ILE A 853 16.32 30.55 -14.84
C ILE A 853 15.00 30.00 -14.30
N LEU A 854 13.98 30.84 -14.13
CA LEU A 854 12.66 30.42 -13.67
C LEU A 854 12.01 29.44 -14.66
N LEU A 855 12.14 29.70 -15.96
CA LEU A 855 11.59 28.83 -16.99
C LEU A 855 12.28 27.47 -16.99
N ILE A 856 13.61 27.42 -16.93
CA ILE A 856 14.40 26.18 -16.88
C ILE A 856 14.08 25.42 -15.59
N THR A 857 14.01 26.09 -14.45
CA THR A 857 13.71 25.44 -13.16
C THR A 857 12.29 24.88 -13.15
N PHE A 858 11.27 25.66 -13.49
CA PHE A 858 9.89 25.16 -13.55
C PHE A 858 9.73 24.06 -14.61
N HIS A 859 10.38 24.20 -15.76
CA HIS A 859 10.40 23.15 -16.78
C HIS A 859 11.05 21.87 -16.27
N SER A 860 12.18 21.97 -15.58
CA SER A 860 12.87 20.83 -14.97
C SER A 860 12.01 20.17 -13.90
N PHE A 861 11.25 20.94 -13.11
CA PHE A 861 10.30 20.38 -12.15
C PHE A 861 9.09 19.73 -12.82
N LEU A 862 8.53 20.32 -13.88
CA LEU A 862 7.43 19.73 -14.64
C LEU A 862 7.89 18.45 -15.35
N LEU A 863 9.07 18.47 -15.98
CA LEU A 863 9.69 17.28 -16.56
C LEU A 863 10.07 16.26 -15.49
N TYR A 864 10.56 16.66 -14.33
CA TYR A 864 10.83 15.77 -13.21
C TYR A 864 9.54 15.10 -12.73
N TYR A 865 8.43 15.84 -12.64
CA TYR A 865 7.14 15.28 -12.26
C TYR A 865 6.62 14.29 -13.31
N LEU A 866 6.67 14.67 -14.59
CA LEU A 866 6.31 13.78 -15.70
C LEU A 866 7.26 12.57 -15.78
N ARG A 867 8.57 12.77 -15.57
CA ARG A 867 9.63 11.76 -15.65
C ARG A 867 9.64 10.83 -14.45
N ASN A 868 9.39 11.27 -13.23
CA ASN A 868 9.28 10.35 -12.09
C ASN A 868 7.99 9.53 -12.15
N ARG A 869 6.96 9.99 -12.88
CA ARG A 869 5.82 9.15 -13.29
C ARG A 869 6.14 8.27 -14.52
N LEU A 870 7.02 8.70 -15.44
CA LEU A 870 7.49 7.95 -16.63
C LEU A 870 8.77 7.10 -16.39
N LYS A 871 9.39 7.16 -15.22
CA LYS A 871 10.58 6.34 -14.83
C LYS A 871 10.20 4.92 -14.43
N HIS A 872 8.90 4.62 -14.39
CA HIS A 872 8.41 3.27 -14.62
C HIS A 872 8.58 2.77 -16.06
N PHE A 873 9.21 3.54 -16.95
CA PHE A 873 9.43 3.10 -18.33
C PHE A 873 10.88 3.11 -18.84
N PHE A 874 11.84 3.87 -18.27
CA PHE A 874 13.26 3.77 -18.71
C PHE A 874 14.28 4.18 -17.61
N PRO A 875 15.14 3.26 -17.10
CA PRO A 875 16.17 3.57 -16.12
C PRO A 875 17.52 3.91 -16.79
N THR A 876 18.19 4.98 -16.35
CA THR A 876 19.63 5.16 -16.58
C THR A 876 20.35 5.85 -15.41
N ARG A 877 21.30 5.08 -14.85
CA ARG A 877 22.54 5.32 -14.07
C ARG A 877 22.93 6.69 -13.47
N THR A 878 23.32 6.63 -12.18
CA THR A 878 24.36 7.38 -11.41
C THR A 878 24.08 8.88 -11.11
N ARG A 879 24.48 9.53 -9.99
CA ARG A 879 25.38 9.27 -8.84
C ARG A 879 25.06 10.30 -7.71
N SER A 880 25.10 9.86 -6.44
CA SER A 880 25.66 10.53 -5.23
C SER A 880 25.08 11.85 -4.61
N ALA A 881 24.68 11.70 -3.34
CA ALA A 881 25.09 12.45 -2.12
C ALA A 881 24.23 13.59 -1.48
N ARG A 882 23.93 13.32 -0.18
CA ARG A 882 24.12 14.11 1.06
C ARG A 882 22.97 14.95 1.68
N ASN A 883 22.63 14.48 2.91
CA ASN A 883 22.50 15.17 4.21
C ASN A 883 21.44 16.27 4.44
N SER A 884 20.56 16.14 5.44
CA SER A 884 20.81 16.51 6.87
C SER A 884 19.50 16.69 7.70
N THR A 885 19.47 16.10 8.91
CA THR A 885 18.96 16.61 10.23
C THR A 885 17.62 17.38 10.31
N ARG A 886 16.58 16.99 11.09
CA ARG A 886 16.36 16.82 12.56
C ARG A 886 15.47 17.96 13.14
N SER A 887 14.68 17.62 14.17
CA SER A 887 13.92 18.42 15.17
C SER A 887 12.55 18.99 14.79
N ASP A 888 11.58 19.18 15.69
CA ASP A 888 11.12 18.56 16.96
C ASP A 888 9.84 19.38 17.32
N ASP A 889 8.85 18.69 17.91
CA ASP A 889 7.96 19.11 19.01
C ASP A 889 6.85 20.20 18.94
N VAL A 890 5.81 19.88 19.75
CA VAL A 890 4.79 20.67 20.49
C VAL A 890 3.45 21.14 19.81
N PRO A 891 2.35 21.42 20.56
CA PRO A 891 1.19 20.53 20.78
C PRO A 891 -0.20 21.18 20.49
N ALA A 892 -1.28 20.44 20.71
CA ALA A 892 -2.69 20.88 20.59
C ALA A 892 -3.17 21.87 21.69
N PRO A 893 -4.29 22.60 21.46
CA PRO A 893 -5.43 22.60 22.40
C PRO A 893 -6.82 22.64 21.70
N LEU A 894 -7.80 21.78 22.06
CA LEU A 894 -8.87 21.88 23.10
C LEU A 894 -10.18 22.60 22.69
N LEU A 895 -11.30 21.85 22.85
CA LEU A 895 -12.63 22.21 23.39
C LEU A 895 -13.58 23.17 22.61
N THR A 896 -14.74 22.68 22.15
CA THR A 896 -16.06 22.72 22.86
C THR A 896 -17.29 22.60 21.93
N ASN A 897 -18.33 21.97 22.49
CA ASN A 897 -19.69 21.75 21.97
C ASN A 897 -20.39 23.00 21.39
N VAL A 898 -21.29 22.81 20.42
CA VAL A 898 -22.69 23.30 20.40
C VAL A 898 -23.43 22.70 19.19
N THR A 899 -24.74 22.60 19.39
CA THR A 899 -25.82 21.86 18.76
C THR A 899 -26.33 22.34 17.39
N ASP A 900 -26.98 21.39 16.71
CA ASP A 900 -28.15 21.51 15.83
C ASP A 900 -28.00 21.84 14.33
N ARG A 901 -29.00 21.32 13.61
CA ARG A 901 -29.07 20.90 12.22
C ARG A 901 -29.11 22.02 11.18
N SER A 902 -28.78 21.58 9.96
CA SER A 902 -29.01 22.18 8.64
C SER A 902 -28.20 23.42 8.29
N GLU A 903 -27.02 23.20 7.69
CA GLU A 903 -26.55 23.96 6.53
C GLU A 903 -25.32 23.31 5.91
N VAL A 904 -25.33 23.18 4.58
CA VAL A 904 -24.15 22.82 3.77
C VAL A 904 -23.20 24.02 3.83
N VAL A 905 -22.26 24.03 4.78
CA VAL A 905 -21.20 25.04 4.83
C VAL A 905 -19.84 24.40 5.11
N ARG A 906 -18.91 24.73 4.22
CA ARG A 906 -17.47 24.44 4.24
C ARG A 906 -16.80 25.08 5.45
N HIS A 907 -15.95 24.35 6.16
CA HIS A 907 -14.72 24.85 6.80
C HIS A 907 -13.79 23.64 7.05
N SER A 908 -12.74 23.44 6.25
CA SER A 908 -11.38 23.99 6.39
C SER A 908 -10.64 23.52 7.64
N SER A 909 -10.09 22.30 7.60
CA SER A 909 -8.97 21.88 8.44
C SER A 909 -7.68 21.97 7.63
N SER A 910 -6.72 22.74 8.17
CA SER A 910 -5.43 23.04 7.58
C SER A 910 -4.35 22.07 8.09
N ASN A 911 -3.59 21.52 7.13
CA ASN A 911 -2.20 21.05 7.16
C ASN A 911 -1.81 20.04 8.26
N SER A 912 -1.30 18.83 7.95
CA SER A 912 -0.32 18.53 6.90
C SER A 912 -0.38 17.03 6.53
N GLY A 913 -0.93 16.73 5.35
CA GLY A 913 -0.95 15.39 4.76
C GLY A 913 -0.09 15.36 3.49
N VAL A 914 0.68 14.28 3.31
CA VAL A 914 1.43 14.03 2.07
C VAL A 914 0.46 13.60 0.97
N TRP A 915 0.61 14.25 -0.19
CA TRP A 915 -0.41 14.43 -1.21
C TRP A 915 -0.45 13.31 -2.27
N THR A 916 -1.52 12.51 -2.32
CA THR A 916 -1.83 11.66 -3.48
C THR A 916 -3.33 11.63 -3.79
N ARG A 917 -3.82 12.65 -4.52
CA ARG A 917 -5.10 12.56 -5.26
C ARG A 917 -4.86 12.56 -6.77
N HIS A 918 -5.71 11.81 -7.48
CA HIS A 918 -5.65 11.62 -8.94
C HIS A 918 -5.94 12.91 -9.73
N VAL A 919 -4.99 13.29 -10.60
CA VAL A 919 -5.13 14.34 -11.61
C VAL A 919 -5.95 13.79 -12.79
N SER A 920 -6.96 14.55 -13.25
CA SER A 920 -7.85 14.12 -14.31
C SER A 920 -7.10 13.86 -15.64
N LYS A 921 -7.65 13.00 -16.51
CA LYS A 921 -7.04 12.70 -17.82
C LYS A 921 -6.87 13.97 -18.68
N ALA A 922 -7.77 14.94 -18.54
CA ALA A 922 -7.70 16.22 -19.24
C ALA A 922 -6.51 17.10 -18.77
N GLU A 923 -6.25 17.15 -17.46
CA GLU A 923 -5.15 17.95 -16.89
C GLU A 923 -3.78 17.41 -17.28
N ARG A 924 -3.62 16.09 -17.42
CA ARG A 924 -2.37 15.47 -17.92
C ARG A 924 -2.04 15.90 -19.35
N HIS A 925 -3.02 15.90 -20.26
CA HIS A 925 -2.82 16.34 -21.64
C HIS A 925 -2.41 17.82 -21.74
N VAL A 926 -2.99 18.68 -20.89
CA VAL A 926 -2.62 20.10 -20.83
C VAL A 926 -1.18 20.27 -20.32
N THR A 927 -0.77 19.51 -19.30
CA THR A 927 0.61 19.56 -18.78
C THR A 927 1.65 19.14 -19.83
N TYR A 928 1.40 18.08 -20.61
CA TYR A 928 2.29 17.69 -21.72
C TYR A 928 2.42 18.80 -22.77
N THR A 929 1.31 19.48 -23.08
CA THR A 929 1.27 20.58 -24.03
C THR A 929 2.13 21.75 -23.54
N VAL A 930 1.96 22.15 -22.28
CA VAL A 930 2.74 23.24 -21.67
C VAL A 930 4.22 22.89 -21.63
N VAL A 931 4.58 21.66 -21.28
CA VAL A 931 5.98 21.21 -21.30
C VAL A 931 6.57 21.32 -22.71
N ALA A 932 5.86 20.88 -23.75
CA ALA A 932 6.34 20.99 -25.13
C ALA A 932 6.55 22.45 -25.57
N ILE A 933 5.59 23.35 -25.27
CA ILE A 933 5.71 24.79 -25.56
C ILE A 933 6.91 25.39 -24.85
N VAL A 934 7.10 25.08 -23.56
CA VAL A 934 8.22 25.57 -22.77
C VAL A 934 9.56 25.05 -23.29
N THR A 935 9.66 23.78 -23.68
CA THR A 935 10.88 23.23 -24.30
C THR A 935 11.24 23.99 -25.58
N CYS A 936 10.28 24.17 -26.48
CA CYS A 936 10.50 24.92 -27.73
C CYS A 936 10.95 26.36 -27.44
N TYR A 937 10.36 27.02 -26.44
CA TYR A 937 10.71 28.38 -26.06
C TYR A 937 12.12 28.50 -25.47
N ILE A 938 12.52 27.58 -24.58
CA ILE A 938 13.86 27.50 -24.00
C ILE A 938 14.91 27.33 -25.12
N LEU A 939 14.68 26.38 -26.03
CA LEU A 939 15.64 26.06 -27.09
C LEU A 939 15.81 27.20 -28.10
N SER A 940 14.77 27.99 -28.37
CA SER A 940 14.85 29.09 -29.32
C SER A 940 15.38 30.40 -28.70
N HIS A 941 15.01 30.71 -27.46
CA HIS A 941 15.34 32.00 -26.84
C HIS A 941 16.71 32.02 -26.14
N ILE A 942 17.22 30.90 -25.62
CA ILE A 942 18.52 30.85 -24.92
C ILE A 942 19.70 31.20 -25.85
N PRO A 943 19.83 30.65 -27.07
CA PRO A 943 20.92 31.01 -27.96
C PRO A 943 20.96 32.50 -28.31
N SER A 944 19.78 33.11 -28.51
CA SER A 944 19.64 34.55 -28.76
C SER A 944 20.07 35.38 -27.54
N ALA A 945 19.63 34.98 -26.35
CA ALA A 945 20.03 35.59 -25.09
C ALA A 945 21.55 35.53 -24.85
N CYS A 946 22.18 34.36 -25.04
CA CYS A 946 23.63 34.18 -24.90
C CYS A 946 24.42 35.03 -25.91
N LEU A 947 23.94 35.11 -27.15
CA LEU A 947 24.57 35.95 -28.16
C LEU A 947 24.46 37.44 -27.81
N TYR A 948 23.31 37.88 -27.27
CA TYR A 948 23.12 39.24 -26.78
C TYR A 948 24.06 39.57 -25.61
N VAL A 949 24.27 38.62 -24.69
CA VAL A 949 25.26 38.76 -23.59
C VAL A 949 26.66 38.92 -24.14
N TYR A 950 27.04 38.05 -25.06
CA TYR A 950 28.36 38.06 -25.65
C TYR A 950 28.63 39.41 -26.34
N LEU A 951 27.66 39.93 -27.09
CA LEU A 951 27.78 41.22 -27.77
C LEU A 951 27.88 42.41 -26.80
N ASN A 952 27.21 42.36 -25.65
CA ASN A 952 27.21 43.47 -24.68
C ASN A 952 28.36 43.42 -23.66
N LEU A 953 28.85 42.23 -23.29
CA LEU A 953 29.96 42.08 -22.35
C LEU A 953 31.32 42.28 -23.03
N PHE A 954 31.46 41.88 -24.29
CA PHE A 954 32.74 41.93 -25.03
C PHE A 954 32.78 43.09 -26.03
N GLN A 955 32.35 44.29 -25.59
CA GLN A 955 32.36 45.52 -26.40
C GLN A 955 33.69 45.72 -27.16
N ASN A 956 33.58 46.18 -28.43
CA ASN A 956 34.60 46.80 -29.29
C ASN A 956 35.38 45.99 -30.35
N ALA A 957 35.03 44.77 -30.76
CA ALA A 957 35.80 44.17 -31.87
C ALA A 957 35.08 43.31 -32.92
N LEU A 958 33.77 43.04 -32.83
CA LEU A 958 33.22 41.93 -33.64
C LEU A 958 31.79 42.10 -34.19
N TYR A 959 31.28 43.33 -34.34
CA TYR A 959 30.16 43.54 -35.28
C TYR A 959 30.61 43.45 -36.76
N THR A 960 31.91 43.36 -37.00
CA THR A 960 32.56 43.38 -38.32
C THR A 960 32.82 41.99 -38.90
N THR A 961 32.65 40.91 -38.12
CA THR A 961 32.84 39.55 -38.66
C THR A 961 31.52 39.01 -39.22
N ARG A 962 31.58 38.54 -40.47
CA ARG A 962 30.44 37.97 -41.22
C ARG A 962 29.70 36.87 -40.43
N TRP A 963 30.44 36.11 -39.63
CA TRP A 963 29.93 35.05 -38.76
C TRP A 963 29.03 35.55 -37.64
N MET A 964 29.36 36.66 -37.00
CA MET A 964 28.51 37.21 -35.92
C MET A 964 27.24 37.82 -36.47
N TYR A 965 27.30 38.46 -37.64
CA TYR A 965 26.10 38.89 -38.35
C TYR A 965 25.17 37.72 -38.68
N THR A 966 25.70 36.64 -39.26
CA THR A 966 24.93 35.42 -39.55
C THR A 966 24.37 34.80 -38.27
N GLY A 967 25.12 34.79 -37.18
CA GLY A 967 24.66 34.27 -35.88
C GLY A 967 23.47 35.06 -35.31
N VAL A 968 23.50 36.39 -35.41
CA VAL A 968 22.37 37.24 -34.99
C VAL A 968 21.14 36.99 -35.85
N GLN A 969 21.30 36.86 -37.17
CA GLN A 969 20.18 36.55 -38.07
C GLN A 969 19.59 35.17 -37.81
N PHE A 970 20.45 34.16 -37.68
CA PHE A 970 20.03 32.80 -37.42
C PHE A 970 19.23 32.69 -36.11
N THR A 971 19.76 33.24 -35.01
CA THR A 971 19.07 33.20 -33.70
C THR A 971 17.73 33.94 -33.72
N THR A 972 17.66 35.06 -34.45
CA THR A 972 16.43 35.84 -34.63
C THR A 972 15.37 35.08 -35.43
N THR A 973 15.77 34.38 -36.50
CA THR A 973 14.88 33.51 -37.29
C THR A 973 14.38 32.35 -36.46
N VAL A 974 15.24 31.72 -35.65
CA VAL A 974 14.87 30.62 -34.74
C VAL A 974 13.84 31.07 -33.70
N VAL A 975 14.03 32.25 -33.09
CA VAL A 975 13.04 32.85 -32.17
C VAL A 975 11.70 33.07 -32.89
N THR A 976 11.74 33.62 -34.11
CA THR A 976 10.52 33.84 -34.90
C THR A 976 9.81 32.52 -35.22
N CYS A 977 10.53 31.50 -35.70
CA CYS A 977 9.97 30.16 -35.97
C CYS A 977 9.30 29.55 -34.74
N SER A 978 9.88 29.71 -33.55
CA SER A 978 9.28 29.18 -32.32
C SER A 978 7.94 29.84 -31.97
N LYS A 979 7.82 31.16 -32.20
CA LYS A 979 6.56 31.90 -32.02
C LYS A 979 5.48 31.49 -33.02
N VAL A 980 5.86 31.00 -34.21
CA VAL A 980 4.92 30.44 -35.21
C VAL A 980 4.48 29.02 -34.82
N ALA A 981 5.36 28.23 -34.21
CA ALA A 981 5.11 26.82 -33.89
C ALA A 981 4.02 26.60 -32.83
N ASN A 982 3.72 27.60 -32.00
CA ASN A 982 2.74 27.49 -30.90
C ASN A 982 1.36 26.99 -31.36
N PHE A 983 0.82 27.52 -32.46
CA PHE A 983 -0.48 27.09 -33.00
C PHE A 983 -0.48 25.62 -33.43
N ILE A 984 0.62 25.17 -34.05
CA ILE A 984 0.80 23.79 -34.52
C ILE A 984 0.85 22.86 -33.30
N LEU A 985 1.58 23.24 -32.26
CA LEU A 985 1.67 22.48 -31.00
C LEU A 985 0.30 22.35 -30.31
N PHE A 986 -0.53 23.40 -30.30
CA PHE A 986 -1.90 23.31 -29.77
C PHE A 986 -2.80 22.39 -30.61
N CYS A 987 -2.68 22.44 -31.94
CA CYS A 987 -3.45 21.56 -32.83
C CYS A 987 -3.05 20.09 -32.66
N MET A 988 -1.76 19.78 -32.50
CA MET A 988 -1.30 18.41 -32.29
C MET A 988 -1.70 17.85 -30.93
N SER A 989 -1.73 18.70 -29.90
CA SER A 989 -1.88 18.25 -28.51
C SER A 989 -3.34 18.11 -28.04
N SER A 990 -4.28 18.93 -28.51
CA SER A 990 -5.64 18.96 -27.95
C SER A 990 -6.74 18.71 -28.98
N LYS A 991 -7.46 17.58 -28.80
CA LYS A 991 -8.69 17.27 -29.57
C LYS A 991 -9.80 18.30 -29.32
N HIS A 992 -9.92 18.80 -28.09
CA HIS A 992 -10.93 19.80 -27.74
C HIS A 992 -10.62 21.15 -28.41
N PHE A 993 -9.34 21.57 -28.42
CA PHE A 993 -8.89 22.74 -29.16
C PHE A 993 -9.20 22.60 -30.64
N ARG A 994 -8.82 21.48 -31.29
CA ARG A 994 -9.14 21.23 -32.72
C ARG A 994 -10.65 21.30 -33.01
N LYS A 995 -11.49 20.75 -32.13
CA LYS A 995 -12.95 20.78 -32.29
C LYS A 995 -13.50 22.20 -32.18
N GLU A 996 -13.05 22.99 -31.21
CA GLU A 996 -13.46 24.39 -31.05
C GLU A 996 -12.90 25.28 -32.18
N THR A 997 -11.66 25.08 -32.61
CA THR A 997 -11.08 25.74 -33.80
C THR A 997 -11.94 25.46 -35.02
N LYS A 998 -12.33 24.20 -35.26
CA LYS A 998 -13.20 23.82 -36.39
C LYS A 998 -14.59 24.47 -36.29
N LYS A 999 -15.20 24.50 -35.09
CA LYS A 999 -16.48 25.19 -34.86
C LYS A 999 -16.38 26.69 -35.13
N LYS A 1000 -15.32 27.35 -34.66
CA LYS A 1000 -15.12 28.79 -34.78
C LYS A 1000 -14.76 29.23 -36.20
N LEU A 1001 -13.90 28.47 -36.89
CA LEU A 1001 -13.65 28.66 -38.31
C LEU A 1001 -14.93 28.43 -39.11
N CYS A 1002 -15.72 27.41 -38.80
CA CYS A 1002 -17.01 27.23 -39.48
C CYS A 1002 -18.03 28.33 -39.09
N PHE A 1003 -17.99 28.92 -37.90
CA PHE A 1003 -18.83 30.10 -37.60
C PHE A 1003 -18.42 31.34 -38.41
N LEU A 1004 -17.12 31.53 -38.68
CA LEU A 1004 -16.58 32.63 -39.48
C LEU A 1004 -16.80 32.44 -40.99
N PHE A 1005 -16.76 31.20 -41.48
CA PHE A 1005 -16.80 30.88 -42.93
C PHE A 1005 -18.06 30.13 -43.40
N CYS A 1006 -18.86 29.54 -42.50
CA CYS A 1006 -20.12 28.82 -42.80
C CYS A 1006 -21.36 29.67 -42.45
N LYS A 1007 -21.29 30.99 -42.61
CA LYS A 1007 -22.44 31.88 -42.42
C LYS A 1007 -23.37 31.77 -43.63
N ASN A 1008 -24.23 30.74 -43.64
CA ASN A 1008 -25.52 30.73 -44.33
C ASN A 1008 -26.30 29.44 -44.02
N LYS A 1009 -27.17 29.51 -43.00
CA LYS A 1009 -28.57 29.05 -43.02
C LYS A 1009 -29.15 29.16 -41.61
N GLU A 1010 -29.55 30.38 -41.25
CA GLU A 1010 -30.61 30.58 -40.27
C GLU A 1010 -31.96 30.38 -40.97
N GLY A 1011 -32.89 29.69 -40.30
CA GLY A 1011 -34.30 29.66 -40.68
C GLY A 1011 -34.95 28.28 -40.62
N MET A 1012 -35.43 27.88 -39.44
CA MET A 1012 -36.80 27.34 -39.21
C MET A 1012 -36.91 26.66 -37.83
N ASN A 1013 -37.49 27.40 -36.90
CA ASN A 1013 -38.62 27.07 -36.01
C ASN A 1013 -38.88 25.66 -35.44
N THR A 1014 -39.17 25.72 -34.13
CA THR A 1014 -40.22 25.04 -33.33
C THR A 1014 -40.06 23.58 -32.87
N LYS A 1015 -40.20 23.45 -31.53
CA LYS A 1015 -40.83 22.38 -30.73
C LYS A 1015 -41.24 21.10 -31.47
N ASP A 1016 -40.67 19.95 -31.06
CA ASP A 1016 -41.40 18.82 -30.44
C ASP A 1016 -40.63 17.49 -30.51
N SER A 1017 -40.81 16.70 -29.45
CA SER A 1017 -40.84 15.23 -29.41
C SER A 1017 -39.56 14.39 -29.56
N ALA A 1018 -39.60 13.29 -28.81
CA ALA A 1018 -38.67 12.19 -28.79
C ALA A 1018 -38.67 11.36 -30.08
N ASN A 1019 -37.49 10.91 -30.53
CA ASN A 1019 -37.16 9.57 -31.04
C ASN A 1019 -35.88 9.62 -31.91
N GLN A 1020 -34.97 8.67 -31.68
CA GLN A 1020 -33.77 8.35 -32.47
C GLN A 1020 -34.09 8.14 -33.98
N PRO A 1021 -33.14 8.28 -34.95
CA PRO A 1021 -31.91 7.48 -35.03
C PRO A 1021 -30.66 8.11 -35.70
N ARG A 1022 -29.55 7.34 -35.64
CA ARG A 1022 -28.23 7.57 -36.26
C ARG A 1022 -28.32 7.97 -37.74
N THR A 1023 -27.62 9.05 -38.12
CA THR A 1023 -27.11 9.25 -39.50
C THR A 1023 -25.70 9.82 -39.51
N ARG A 1024 -24.82 9.13 -40.24
CA ARG A 1024 -23.46 9.54 -40.62
C ARG A 1024 -23.47 10.89 -41.32
N PHE A 1025 -22.56 11.79 -40.97
CA PHE A 1025 -22.11 12.86 -41.88
C PHE A 1025 -20.61 12.73 -42.15
N ARG A 1026 -20.33 12.63 -43.45
CA ARG A 1026 -19.01 12.55 -44.08
C ARG A 1026 -18.21 13.84 -43.88
N SER A 1027 -16.90 13.64 -43.90
CA SER A 1027 -15.77 14.56 -43.88
C SER A 1027 -15.83 15.76 -44.85
N LEU A 1028 -15.36 16.91 -44.36
CA LEU A 1028 -14.56 17.86 -45.15
C LEU A 1028 -13.07 17.59 -44.82
N PRO A 1029 -12.17 17.42 -45.81
CA PRO A 1029 -10.78 17.04 -45.57
C PRO A 1029 -9.93 18.28 -45.29
N LEU A 1030 -9.23 18.28 -44.16
CA LEU A 1030 -7.99 19.04 -43.97
C LEU A 1030 -6.88 17.99 -43.80
N ASN A 1031 -6.64 17.24 -44.88
CA ASN A 1031 -5.46 16.40 -45.02
C ASN A 1031 -4.31 17.30 -45.48
N LEU A 1032 -3.65 17.91 -44.50
CA LEU A 1032 -2.26 18.35 -44.64
C LEU A 1032 -1.52 17.58 -43.54
N ILE A 1033 -0.55 16.76 -43.95
CA ILE A 1033 0.21 15.76 -43.19
C ILE A 1033 -0.38 14.35 -43.36
N GLY A 1034 0.19 13.60 -44.31
CA GLY A 1034 -0.32 12.33 -44.81
C GLY A 1034 -0.03 11.11 -43.92
N ASP A 1035 -1.01 10.22 -43.86
CA ASP A 1035 -0.85 8.81 -43.50
C ASP A 1035 -0.64 8.02 -44.79
N SER A 1036 0.52 7.37 -44.92
CA SER A 1036 0.80 6.39 -45.96
C SER A 1036 1.08 5.04 -45.29
N THR A 1037 0.08 4.17 -45.22
CA THR A 1037 0.25 2.71 -45.22
C THR A 1037 -1.10 2.03 -45.48
N HIS A 1038 -1.36 1.64 -46.73
CA HIS A 1038 -2.03 0.38 -47.07
C HIS A 1038 -1.81 0.05 -48.55
N TYR A 1039 -1.00 -0.98 -48.79
CA TYR A 1039 -1.00 -1.94 -49.92
C TYR A 1039 -0.36 -3.20 -49.28
N SER A 1040 -1.09 -4.25 -48.91
CA SER A 1040 -1.69 -5.34 -49.72
C SER A 1040 -0.67 -6.14 -50.54
N SER A 1041 -0.15 -7.21 -49.94
CA SER A 1041 -0.01 -8.56 -50.50
C SER A 1041 0.52 -9.48 -49.40
#